data_AF-A0A5B2VT94-F1
#
_entry.id   AF-A0A5B2VT94-F1
#
_cell.length_a   1.000
_cell.length_b   1.000
_cell.length_c   1.000
_cell.angle_alpha   90.00
_cell.angle_beta   90.00
_cell.angle_gamma   90.00
#
_symmetry.space_group_name_H-M   'P 1'
#
loop_
_entity.id
_entity.type
_entity.pdbx_description
1 polymer ?
#
loop_
_entity_poly.entity_id
_entity_poly.type
_entity_poly.pdbx_seq_one_letter_code
_entity_poly.pdbx_strand_id
1 'polypeptide(L)'
;MKSMLRLAPALLGGILASSTALAQGAPATVLVIDASNSMWGRVDGRPKIEIAREAVASFAGVLPRSGRLGVVAYGHRRPTDCADIETLQPLTAVDPARVKAIADGLVPRGKTPITAALRQAAGSLDAKGGAVVIVTDGVETCGGDPCALADEIKRRNGGIVAHVIGFDLRTARERASVACIAERTGGTFVAASGAADLAGALRAVAGAKAKAVVPARTIALEATDGPGGKPVPGASFTLQRRGEELPAASGVAGPVLLSPGLYRVSAATTTRTGAVEVEVKAGAPDRIQVPLAGTLPKADLAVLTPTVPAAGTARVRWSGPAAENDYVAVVRRDGEALETPSWADLREGNPLAVRAPGEAGAYEVTYVHGATGSVLARTPLTVTAVSATLRAPARAGMGDEIRVEFTGPKAAEDWIELVAPAAGNASPASVTWQSAEGDHVTLRMPGKPGRYEVRYVMGLSQRVLAAVPVEVAAASATVSGPARAVAGGTIEVAYKGPQGSSDTFVGIVPKGSGQEAFMAGAYESWSEEGRASLRVPGKPGSYELRYVLGTADGSRVLASAPLEVAPAAATVSAPDRVRRGGTLAVAFTGPKWERDFVTLVRAGRSDGDSGTYREAGEGSPATLDVPDEPGAYEVRYVMDAPEGQVVLARKAVRVD
;
A
#
# COMPACT_ATOMS: atom_id res chain seq x y z
N MET A 1 37.17 70.01 72.51
CA MET A 1 36.31 70.90 71.69
C MET A 1 36.68 70.73 70.22
N LYS A 2 35.68 70.69 69.31
CA LYS A 2 35.72 70.32 67.87
C LYS A 2 35.65 68.79 67.66
N SER A 3 34.48 68.16 67.54
CA SER A 3 33.33 68.25 66.60
C SER A 3 33.44 67.24 65.45
N MET A 4 32.26 66.70 65.10
CA MET A 4 31.85 66.02 63.86
C MET A 4 31.91 64.48 63.76
N LEU A 5 30.76 63.87 64.06
CA LEU A 5 29.87 63.17 63.12
C LEU A 5 30.50 62.08 62.19
N ARG A 6 30.15 60.82 62.45
CA ARG A 6 30.11 59.75 61.43
C ARG A 6 28.78 58.99 61.53
N LEU A 7 27.89 59.26 60.57
CA LEU A 7 26.68 58.47 60.30
C LEU A 7 27.07 57.12 59.69
N ALA A 8 26.42 56.04 60.17
CA ALA A 8 26.48 54.71 59.59
C ALA A 8 25.48 54.58 58.40
N PRO A 9 25.83 53.90 57.30
CA PRO A 9 24.88 53.61 56.24
C PRO A 9 24.14 52.27 56.47
N ALA A 10 22.87 52.27 56.06
CA ALA A 10 21.93 51.16 56.14
C ALA A 10 22.33 49.98 55.22
N LEU A 11 22.18 48.76 55.74
CA LEU A 11 22.29 47.50 55.00
C LEU A 11 21.01 47.29 54.16
N LEU A 12 21.13 47.33 52.83
CA LEU A 12 20.09 46.95 51.88
C LEU A 12 20.31 45.47 51.48
N GLY A 13 19.51 44.56 52.02
CA GLY A 13 19.53 43.14 51.67
C GLY A 13 18.80 42.87 50.37
N GLY A 14 19.53 42.72 49.26
CA GLY A 14 19.00 42.28 47.98
C GLY A 14 18.78 40.77 47.95
N ILE A 15 17.51 40.35 47.93
CA ILE A 15 17.10 38.96 47.66
C ILE A 15 17.22 38.74 46.14
N LEU A 16 18.27 38.03 45.72
CA LEU A 16 18.39 37.47 44.37
C LEU A 16 17.46 36.25 44.25
N ALA A 17 16.26 36.46 43.72
CA ALA A 17 15.42 35.37 43.23
C ALA A 17 16.05 34.82 41.94
N SER A 18 16.74 33.68 42.05
CA SER A 18 17.18 32.91 40.88
C SER A 18 15.96 32.28 40.20
N SER A 19 15.46 32.95 39.16
CA SER A 19 14.50 32.39 38.23
C SER A 19 15.17 31.27 37.42
N THR A 20 15.05 30.02 37.87
CA THR A 20 15.31 28.86 37.00
C THR A 20 14.21 28.80 35.94
N ALA A 21 14.40 29.52 34.84
CA ALA A 21 13.64 29.27 33.62
C ALA A 21 13.98 27.85 33.15
N LEU A 22 13.02 26.93 33.26
CA LEU A 22 13.09 25.62 32.61
C LEU A 22 13.28 25.86 31.12
N ALA A 23 14.48 25.57 30.60
CA ALA A 23 14.77 25.57 29.18
C ALA A 23 13.87 24.53 28.49
N GLN A 24 12.78 24.98 27.86
CA GLN A 24 12.00 24.15 26.95
C GLN A 24 12.91 23.81 25.76
N GLY A 25 13.24 22.53 25.59
CA GLY A 25 14.09 22.07 24.49
C GLY A 25 13.47 22.40 23.13
N ALA A 26 14.32 22.59 22.11
CA ALA A 26 13.89 22.87 20.74
C ALA A 26 12.84 21.85 20.26
N PRO A 27 11.70 22.29 19.68
CA PRO A 27 10.64 21.41 19.23
C PRO A 27 11.19 20.45 18.17
N ALA A 28 10.95 19.16 18.37
CA ALA A 28 11.40 18.09 17.49
C ALA A 28 10.24 17.56 16.65
N THR A 29 10.43 17.52 15.34
CA THR A 29 9.46 16.96 14.39
C THR A 29 10.14 15.90 13.54
N VAL A 30 9.49 14.76 13.32
CA VAL A 30 9.88 13.78 12.30
C VAL A 30 8.79 13.70 11.25
N LEU A 31 9.13 14.05 10.01
CA LEU A 31 8.24 13.94 8.87
C LEU A 31 8.39 12.53 8.26
N VAL A 32 7.27 11.82 8.10
CA VAL A 32 7.20 10.53 7.41
C VAL A 32 6.51 10.74 6.06
N ILE A 33 7.21 10.43 4.97
CA ILE A 33 6.76 10.66 3.60
C ILE A 33 6.45 9.31 2.94
N ASP A 34 5.21 9.15 2.51
CA ASP A 34 4.80 8.06 1.63
C ASP A 34 5.35 8.28 0.22
N ALA A 35 6.16 7.32 -0.22
CA ALA A 35 6.57 7.18 -1.61
C ALA A 35 6.31 5.74 -2.07
N SER A 36 5.23 5.12 -1.59
CA SER A 36 4.76 3.82 -2.09
C SER A 36 4.23 3.94 -3.51
N ASN A 37 4.12 2.83 -4.23
CA ASN A 37 3.80 2.82 -5.66
C ASN A 37 2.46 3.51 -5.99
N SER A 38 1.49 3.58 -5.06
CA SER A 38 0.23 4.31 -5.23
C SER A 38 0.41 5.81 -5.46
N MET A 39 1.54 6.39 -5.02
CA MET A 39 1.88 7.80 -5.21
C MET A 39 2.17 8.19 -6.68
N TRP A 40 2.23 7.21 -7.60
CA TRP A 40 2.17 7.46 -9.04
C TRP A 40 0.76 7.73 -9.57
N GLY A 41 -0.27 7.47 -8.76
CA GLY A 41 -1.64 7.86 -9.04
C GLY A 41 -1.76 9.37 -9.28
N ARG A 42 -2.87 9.80 -9.87
CA ARG A 42 -3.06 11.20 -10.28
C ARG A 42 -4.19 11.87 -9.50
N VAL A 43 -3.97 13.13 -9.18
CA VAL A 43 -4.97 14.07 -8.64
C VAL A 43 -4.87 15.35 -9.45
N ASP A 44 -6.00 15.86 -9.93
CA ASP A 44 -6.07 17.04 -10.82
C ASP A 44 -5.10 16.98 -12.01
N GLY A 45 -4.94 15.78 -12.60
CA GLY A 45 -4.08 15.55 -13.76
C GLY A 45 -2.58 15.47 -13.48
N ARG A 46 -2.13 15.65 -12.23
CA ARG A 46 -0.72 15.61 -11.82
C ARG A 46 -0.44 14.35 -10.97
N PRO A 47 0.77 13.76 -11.05
CA PRO A 47 1.17 12.68 -10.15
C PRO A 47 1.13 13.12 -8.68
N LYS A 48 0.55 12.29 -7.81
CA LYS A 48 0.45 12.55 -6.37
C LYS A 48 1.80 12.84 -5.72
N ILE A 49 2.85 12.11 -6.13
CA ILE A 49 4.20 12.32 -5.62
C ILE A 49 4.73 13.74 -5.89
N GLU A 50 4.43 14.32 -7.06
CA GLU A 50 4.89 15.68 -7.37
C GLU A 50 4.24 16.70 -6.44
N ILE A 51 2.92 16.56 -6.21
CA ILE A 51 2.16 17.38 -5.28
C ILE A 51 2.71 17.23 -3.85
N ALA A 52 3.00 15.99 -3.42
CA ALA A 52 3.56 15.72 -2.11
C ALA A 52 4.95 16.34 -1.92
N ARG A 53 5.84 16.26 -2.93
CA ARG A 53 7.18 16.88 -2.89
C ARG A 53 7.09 18.40 -2.72
N GLU A 54 6.22 19.06 -3.46
CA GLU A 54 5.98 20.51 -3.35
C GLU A 54 5.46 20.89 -1.96
N ALA A 55 4.49 20.14 -1.45
CA ALA A 55 3.89 20.40 -0.16
C ALA A 55 4.87 20.17 1.00
N VAL A 56 5.70 19.12 0.93
CA VAL A 56 6.78 18.84 1.89
C VAL A 56 7.85 19.94 1.88
N ALA A 57 8.29 20.39 0.71
CA ALA A 57 9.25 21.49 0.60
C ALA A 57 8.71 22.78 1.24
N SER A 58 7.43 23.08 1.01
CA SER A 58 6.72 24.21 1.62
C SER A 58 6.60 24.07 3.15
N PHE A 59 6.33 22.86 3.64
CA PHE A 59 6.23 22.55 5.07
C PHE A 59 7.52 22.86 5.83
N ALA A 60 8.69 22.51 5.28
CA ALA A 60 9.96 22.83 5.92
C ALA A 60 10.18 24.35 6.07
N GLY A 61 9.64 25.15 5.15
CA GLY A 61 9.71 26.61 5.19
C GLY A 61 8.89 27.25 6.32
N VAL A 62 7.85 26.59 6.81
CA VAL A 62 6.97 27.12 7.87
C VAL A 62 7.36 26.67 9.28
N LEU A 63 8.24 25.68 9.40
CA LEU A 63 8.74 25.23 10.71
C LEU A 63 9.67 26.27 11.36
N PRO A 64 9.66 26.42 12.70
CA PRO A 64 10.57 27.32 13.40
C PRO A 64 12.02 26.95 13.12
N ARG A 65 12.86 27.95 12.78
CA ARG A 65 14.30 27.73 12.53
C ARG A 65 15.07 27.25 13.77
N SER A 66 14.53 27.52 14.96
CA SER A 66 15.04 27.01 16.24
C SER A 66 14.63 25.56 16.52
N GLY A 67 13.76 24.96 15.70
CA GLY A 67 13.32 23.58 15.82
C GLY A 67 14.29 22.57 15.20
N ARG A 68 13.97 21.30 15.37
CA ARG A 68 14.67 20.18 14.74
C ARG A 68 13.72 19.36 13.87
N LEU A 69 14.21 18.92 12.72
CA LEU A 69 13.46 18.12 11.76
C LEU A 69 14.25 16.87 11.38
N GLY A 70 13.61 15.71 11.53
CA GLY A 70 13.99 14.45 10.90
C GLY A 70 13.09 14.15 9.71
N VAL A 71 13.59 13.41 8.74
CA VAL A 71 12.81 12.95 7.57
C VAL A 71 13.00 11.45 7.43
N VAL A 72 11.88 10.74 7.43
CA VAL A 72 11.76 9.31 7.13
C VAL A 72 10.91 9.19 5.87
N ALA A 73 11.28 8.29 4.96
CA ALA A 73 10.41 7.91 3.85
C ALA A 73 10.33 6.39 3.74
N TYR A 74 9.23 5.91 3.15
CA TYR A 74 9.08 4.50 2.83
C TYR A 74 8.66 4.27 1.39
N GLY A 75 8.96 3.08 0.88
CA GLY A 75 8.58 2.65 -0.47
C GLY A 75 9.34 3.34 -1.60
N HIS A 76 10.39 4.12 -1.33
CA HIS A 76 11.05 4.96 -2.34
C HIS A 76 12.25 4.29 -3.04
N ARG A 77 12.64 3.06 -2.68
CA ARG A 77 13.85 2.39 -3.21
C ARG A 77 13.61 1.00 -3.73
N ARG A 78 12.83 0.18 -2.99
CA ARG A 78 12.74 -1.26 -3.24
C ARG A 78 11.29 -1.67 -3.52
N PRO A 79 11.02 -2.31 -4.67
CA PRO A 79 9.69 -2.85 -4.94
C PRO A 79 9.36 -3.95 -3.92
N THR A 80 8.07 -4.09 -3.60
CA THR A 80 7.47 -5.16 -2.77
C THR A 80 8.03 -5.39 -1.36
N ASP A 81 9.01 -4.61 -0.90
CA ASP A 81 9.68 -4.78 0.39
C ASP A 81 9.08 -3.89 1.51
N CYS A 82 8.57 -4.54 2.56
CA CYS A 82 8.01 -3.88 3.73
C CYS A 82 9.06 -3.32 4.71
N ALA A 83 10.34 -3.67 4.53
CA ALA A 83 11.46 -3.07 5.24
C ALA A 83 12.04 -1.85 4.50
N ASP A 84 11.45 -1.43 3.38
CA ASP A 84 11.89 -0.23 2.66
C ASP A 84 11.47 1.06 3.38
N ILE A 85 12.13 1.31 4.50
CA ILE A 85 12.01 2.52 5.31
C ILE A 85 13.42 3.09 5.45
N GLU A 86 13.56 4.40 5.28
CA GLU A 86 14.83 5.10 5.42
C GLU A 86 14.68 6.37 6.21
N THR A 87 15.60 6.57 7.16
CA THR A 87 15.82 7.89 7.76
C THR A 87 16.75 8.68 6.84
N LEU A 88 16.15 9.45 5.92
CA LEU A 88 16.85 10.29 4.94
C LEU A 88 17.54 11.50 5.60
N GLN A 89 16.99 11.93 6.72
CA GLN A 89 17.59 12.96 7.57
C GLN A 89 17.36 12.60 9.04
N PRO A 90 18.42 12.40 9.84
CA PRO A 90 18.27 12.30 11.28
C PRO A 90 17.82 13.64 11.85
N LEU A 91 17.31 13.63 13.08
CA LEU A 91 16.79 14.82 13.75
C LEU A 91 17.89 15.89 13.90
N THR A 92 17.82 16.92 13.06
CA THR A 92 18.84 17.98 12.92
C THR A 92 18.15 19.34 12.81
N ALA A 93 18.91 20.45 12.80
CA ALA A 93 18.31 21.78 12.63
C ALA A 93 17.51 21.89 11.32
N VAL A 94 16.42 22.66 11.34
CA VAL A 94 15.55 22.83 10.16
C VAL A 94 16.31 23.51 9.02
N ASP A 95 16.52 22.78 7.93
CA ASP A 95 17.09 23.26 6.66
C ASP A 95 16.11 23.00 5.51
N PRO A 96 15.33 24.02 5.07
CA PRO A 96 14.35 23.86 4.01
C PRO A 96 14.96 23.45 2.66
N ALA A 97 16.20 23.89 2.36
CA ALA A 97 16.85 23.56 1.10
C ALA A 97 17.21 22.07 1.04
N ARG A 98 17.70 21.53 2.16
CA ARG A 98 17.98 20.09 2.29
C ARG A 98 16.71 19.24 2.20
N VAL A 99 15.62 19.64 2.87
CA VAL A 99 14.34 18.91 2.81
C VAL A 99 13.78 18.90 1.39
N LYS A 100 13.89 20.02 0.67
CA LYS A 100 13.51 20.09 -0.75
C LYS A 100 14.32 19.10 -1.59
N ALA A 101 15.64 19.06 -1.43
CA ALA A 101 16.50 18.13 -2.16
C ALA A 101 16.16 16.66 -1.86
N ILE A 102 15.84 16.33 -0.60
CA ILE A 102 15.37 15.00 -0.21
C ILE A 102 14.06 14.66 -0.92
N ALA A 103 13.07 15.55 -0.85
CA ALA A 103 11.77 15.33 -1.47
C ALA A 103 11.89 15.13 -2.99
N ASP A 104 12.65 15.98 -3.68
CA ASP A 104 12.88 15.91 -5.12
C ASP A 104 13.47 14.55 -5.56
N GLY A 105 14.26 13.89 -4.68
CA GLY A 105 14.88 12.59 -4.94
C GLY A 105 13.98 11.36 -4.68
N LEU A 106 12.81 11.52 -4.06
CA LEU A 106 11.94 10.39 -3.69
C LEU A 106 11.22 9.81 -4.89
N VAL A 107 11.55 8.60 -5.33
CA VAL A 107 10.89 7.95 -6.46
C VAL A 107 9.96 6.83 -5.97
N PRO A 108 8.66 6.84 -6.28
CA PRO A 108 7.78 5.79 -5.77
C PRO A 108 8.05 4.41 -6.39
N ARG A 109 8.18 3.38 -5.54
CA ARG A 109 8.59 2.02 -5.93
C ARG A 109 7.91 0.88 -5.17
N GLY A 110 7.67 1.05 -3.87
CA GLY A 110 7.46 -0.04 -2.90
C GLY A 110 6.09 -0.04 -2.23
N LYS A 111 5.98 -0.80 -1.13
CA LYS A 111 4.76 -0.95 -0.32
C LYS A 111 4.59 0.20 0.69
N THR A 112 3.53 0.13 1.50
CA THR A 112 3.07 1.17 2.45
C THR A 112 3.21 0.70 3.91
N PRO A 113 4.43 0.55 4.47
CA PRO A 113 4.67 0.09 5.84
C PRO A 113 4.47 1.18 6.91
N ILE A 114 3.27 1.74 7.01
CA ILE A 114 2.94 2.88 7.89
C ILE A 114 3.34 2.62 9.34
N THR A 115 3.03 1.43 9.85
CA THR A 115 3.27 1.02 11.24
C THR A 115 4.77 0.97 11.53
N ALA A 116 5.55 0.33 10.67
CA ALA A 116 7.00 0.25 10.88
C ALA A 116 7.67 1.62 10.70
N ALA A 117 7.20 2.44 9.75
CA ALA A 117 7.70 3.81 9.57
C ALA A 117 7.36 4.71 10.77
N LEU A 118 6.15 4.61 11.31
CA LEU A 118 5.74 5.29 12.54
C LEU A 118 6.62 4.86 13.72
N ARG A 119 6.92 3.57 13.86
CA ARG A 119 7.81 3.05 14.92
C ARG A 119 9.23 3.64 14.80
N GLN A 120 9.78 3.67 13.59
CA GLN A 120 11.11 4.23 13.32
C GLN A 120 11.15 5.75 13.56
N ALA A 121 10.11 6.47 13.13
CA ALA A 121 9.99 7.90 13.35
C ALA A 121 9.86 8.24 14.84
N ALA A 122 8.98 7.53 15.56
CA ALA A 122 8.83 7.69 17.01
C ALA A 122 10.11 7.35 17.78
N GLY A 123 10.84 6.30 17.36
CA GLY A 123 12.14 5.94 17.94
C GLY A 123 13.27 6.92 17.66
N SER A 124 13.09 7.82 16.69
CA SER A 124 14.06 8.89 16.36
C SER A 124 13.86 10.17 17.19
N LEU A 125 12.77 10.24 17.96
CA LEU A 125 12.50 11.36 18.88
C LEU A 125 13.17 11.10 20.24
N ASP A 126 13.58 12.18 20.90
CA ASP A 126 14.21 12.11 22.22
C ASP A 126 13.19 11.70 23.30
N ALA A 127 13.68 11.32 24.49
CA ALA A 127 12.82 11.01 25.65
C ALA A 127 11.89 12.16 26.11
N LYS A 128 12.12 13.38 25.63
CA LYS A 128 11.28 14.57 25.87
C LYS A 128 10.06 14.63 24.94
N GLY A 129 9.98 13.76 23.93
CA GLY A 129 8.90 13.71 22.96
C GLY A 129 9.11 14.59 21.74
N GLY A 130 8.02 14.82 21.01
CA GLY A 130 8.02 15.55 19.74
C GLY A 130 6.83 15.18 18.86
N ALA A 131 6.80 15.76 17.67
CA ALA A 131 5.76 15.49 16.69
C ALA A 131 6.24 14.47 15.64
N VAL A 132 5.40 13.52 15.28
CA VAL A 132 5.52 12.76 14.02
C VAL A 132 4.46 13.31 13.08
N VAL A 133 4.80 13.62 11.84
CA VAL A 133 3.84 14.05 10.81
C VAL A 133 3.89 13.04 9.68
N ILE A 134 2.80 12.32 9.44
CA ILE A 134 2.71 11.30 8.38
C ILE A 134 1.91 11.88 7.21
N VAL A 135 2.45 11.80 6.00
CA VAL A 135 1.73 12.07 4.75
C VAL A 135 1.62 10.77 3.98
N THR A 136 0.40 10.27 3.75
CA THR A 136 0.14 8.99 3.07
C THR A 136 -1.08 9.03 2.17
N ASP A 137 -1.03 8.32 1.04
CA ASP A 137 -2.15 8.18 0.10
C ASP A 137 -2.82 6.79 0.11
N GLY A 138 -2.43 5.95 1.06
CA GLY A 138 -2.88 4.57 1.13
C GLY A 138 -3.10 4.08 2.55
N VAL A 139 -3.48 2.81 2.64
CA VAL A 139 -3.62 2.07 3.89
C VAL A 139 -2.38 1.21 4.12
N GLU A 140 -2.24 0.68 5.33
CA GLU A 140 -1.16 -0.25 5.67
C GLU A 140 -1.22 -1.52 4.78
N THR A 141 -0.14 -1.79 4.04
CA THR A 141 -0.03 -2.97 3.13
C THR A 141 1.06 -3.95 3.55
N CYS A 142 1.70 -3.72 4.70
CA CYS A 142 2.77 -4.53 5.24
C CYS A 142 2.41 -5.25 6.54
N GLY A 143 1.10 -5.34 6.83
CA GLY A 143 0.53 -6.13 7.92
C GLY A 143 0.89 -5.63 9.32
N GLY A 144 1.29 -4.37 9.44
CA GLY A 144 1.27 -3.68 10.71
C GLY A 144 -0.16 -3.34 11.15
N ASP A 145 -0.31 -2.99 12.43
CA ASP A 145 -1.51 -2.33 12.94
C ASP A 145 -1.11 -0.93 13.40
N PRO A 146 -1.35 0.12 12.58
CA PRO A 146 -0.96 1.48 12.90
C PRO A 146 -1.66 1.99 14.16
N CYS A 147 -2.90 1.53 14.39
CA CYS A 147 -3.72 1.94 15.51
C CYS A 147 -3.22 1.31 16.83
N ALA A 148 -2.92 0.00 16.84
CA ALA A 148 -2.35 -0.66 18.02
C ALA A 148 -0.96 -0.12 18.36
N LEU A 149 -0.13 0.21 17.36
CA LEU A 149 1.14 0.87 17.60
C LEU A 149 0.94 2.28 18.18
N ALA A 150 -0.06 3.03 17.71
CA ALA A 150 -0.36 4.34 18.26
C ALA A 150 -0.74 4.26 19.76
N ASP A 151 -1.50 3.24 20.18
CA ASP A 151 -1.76 2.97 21.60
C ASP A 151 -0.49 2.61 22.37
N GLU A 152 0.40 1.82 21.76
CA GLU A 152 1.68 1.48 22.37
C GLU A 152 2.56 2.71 22.59
N ILE A 153 2.71 3.56 21.57
CA ILE A 153 3.44 4.84 21.66
C ILE A 153 2.84 5.69 22.77
N LYS A 154 1.51 5.73 22.85
CA LYS A 154 0.81 6.48 23.90
C LYS A 154 1.08 5.93 25.30
N ARG A 155 0.99 4.61 25.49
CA ARG A 155 1.22 3.93 26.79
C ARG A 155 2.64 4.14 27.32
N ARG A 156 3.64 4.18 26.43
CA ARG A 156 5.05 4.43 26.80
C ARG A 156 5.30 5.88 27.27
N ASN A 157 4.30 6.76 27.16
CA ASN A 157 4.24 8.13 27.69
C ASN A 157 5.49 9.00 27.44
N GLY A 158 6.01 8.96 26.21
CA GLY A 158 7.20 9.73 25.81
C GLY A 158 6.92 11.17 25.30
N GLY A 159 5.70 11.69 25.42
CA GLY A 159 5.36 13.02 24.85
C GLY A 159 5.34 13.08 23.31
N ILE A 160 5.27 11.92 22.64
CA ILE A 160 5.19 11.81 21.18
C ILE A 160 3.74 11.98 20.73
N VAL A 161 3.54 12.85 19.74
CA VAL A 161 2.23 13.10 19.11
C VAL A 161 2.34 12.88 17.62
N ALA A 162 1.46 12.06 17.04
CA ALA A 162 1.45 11.80 15.61
C ALA A 162 0.30 12.53 14.92
N HIS A 163 0.60 13.34 13.92
CA HIS A 163 -0.38 13.92 13.00
C HIS A 163 -0.39 13.11 11.71
N VAL A 164 -1.56 12.97 11.09
CA VAL A 164 -1.72 12.21 9.85
C VAL A 164 -2.42 13.07 8.81
N ILE A 165 -1.86 13.11 7.61
CA ILE A 165 -2.43 13.77 6.46
C ILE A 165 -2.72 12.69 5.43
N GLY A 166 -4.01 12.35 5.29
CA GLY A 166 -4.48 11.36 4.33
C GLY A 166 -4.74 12.03 2.97
N PHE A 167 -3.87 11.78 2.00
CA PHE A 167 -3.90 12.39 0.68
C PHE A 167 -4.65 11.50 -0.32
N ASP A 168 -5.75 11.97 -0.90
CA ASP A 168 -6.60 11.20 -1.82
C ASP A 168 -7.10 9.85 -1.23
N LEU A 169 -7.41 9.81 0.07
CA LEU A 169 -8.11 8.70 0.72
C LEU A 169 -9.62 8.83 0.52
N ARG A 170 -10.16 8.08 -0.44
CA ARG A 170 -11.50 8.32 -1.00
C ARG A 170 -12.61 7.75 -0.12
N THR A 171 -12.38 6.61 0.51
CA THR A 171 -13.40 5.91 1.30
C THR A 171 -13.31 6.24 2.80
N ALA A 172 -14.43 6.09 3.52
CA ALA A 172 -14.44 6.20 4.97
C ALA A 172 -13.53 5.15 5.64
N ARG A 173 -13.48 3.93 5.08
CA ARG A 173 -12.64 2.82 5.57
C ARG A 173 -11.15 3.14 5.49
N GLU A 174 -10.69 3.66 4.35
CA GLU A 174 -9.29 4.07 4.18
C GLU A 174 -8.90 5.16 5.17
N ARG A 175 -9.75 6.19 5.32
CA ARG A 175 -9.52 7.27 6.29
C ARG A 175 -9.48 6.75 7.72
N ALA A 176 -10.43 5.90 8.12
CA ALA A 176 -10.51 5.33 9.46
C ALA A 176 -9.25 4.51 9.81
N SER A 177 -8.69 3.80 8.83
CA SER A 177 -7.50 2.94 9.04
C SER A 177 -6.24 3.70 9.48
N VAL A 178 -6.15 5.01 9.22
CA VAL A 178 -4.99 5.84 9.58
C VAL A 178 -5.34 7.01 10.50
N ALA A 179 -6.60 7.45 10.55
CA ALA A 179 -7.06 8.52 11.44
C ALA A 179 -6.86 8.16 12.93
N CYS A 180 -7.03 6.89 13.27
CA CYS A 180 -6.82 6.35 14.62
C CYS A 180 -5.43 6.71 15.19
N ILE A 181 -4.39 6.82 14.35
CA ILE A 181 -3.02 7.11 14.78
C ILE A 181 -2.98 8.48 15.46
N ALA A 182 -3.60 9.47 14.80
CA ALA A 182 -3.67 10.82 15.31
C ALA A 182 -4.57 10.91 16.55
N GLU A 183 -5.70 10.20 16.54
CA GLU A 183 -6.63 10.19 17.67
C GLU A 183 -6.01 9.60 18.94
N ARG A 184 -5.32 8.45 18.82
CA ARG A 184 -4.71 7.72 19.94
C ARG A 184 -3.48 8.44 20.52
N THR A 185 -2.73 9.17 19.69
CA THR A 185 -1.52 9.91 20.12
C THR A 185 -1.78 11.38 20.48
N GLY A 186 -2.98 11.92 20.19
CA GLY A 186 -3.34 13.32 20.49
C GLY A 186 -2.98 14.31 19.40
N GLY A 187 -2.77 13.84 18.18
CA GLY A 187 -2.53 14.68 17.02
C GLY A 187 -3.82 15.04 16.29
N THR A 188 -3.67 15.30 15.00
CA THR A 188 -4.77 15.70 14.11
C THR A 188 -4.69 14.88 12.83
N PHE A 189 -5.81 14.28 12.44
CA PHE A 189 -6.01 13.75 11.10
C PHE A 189 -6.59 14.84 10.20
N VAL A 190 -6.02 15.04 9.01
CA VAL A 190 -6.54 15.95 7.99
C VAL A 190 -6.61 15.19 6.67
N ALA A 191 -7.79 15.14 6.07
CA ALA A 191 -7.94 14.62 4.71
C ALA A 191 -7.60 15.74 3.70
N ALA A 192 -6.83 15.41 2.67
CA ALA A 192 -6.48 16.32 1.60
C ALA A 192 -6.86 15.69 0.26
N SER A 193 -7.69 16.38 -0.54
CA SER A 193 -8.19 15.85 -1.82
C SER A 193 -7.38 16.37 -3.01
N GLY A 194 -6.49 17.34 -2.80
CA GLY A 194 -5.72 18.00 -3.85
C GLY A 194 -4.52 18.79 -3.30
N ALA A 195 -3.79 19.46 -4.20
CA ALA A 195 -2.55 20.15 -3.87
C ALA A 195 -2.73 21.30 -2.85
N ALA A 196 -3.79 22.09 -3.00
CA ALA A 196 -4.10 23.18 -2.07
C ALA A 196 -4.43 22.67 -0.67
N ASP A 197 -5.24 21.61 -0.59
CA ASP A 197 -5.62 20.97 0.67
C ASP A 197 -4.41 20.35 1.38
N LEU A 198 -3.52 19.69 0.63
CA LEU A 198 -2.32 19.06 1.18
C LEU A 198 -1.37 20.11 1.78
N ALA A 199 -1.15 21.20 1.06
CA ALA A 199 -0.34 22.32 1.56
C ALA A 199 -0.99 23.00 2.78
N GLY A 200 -2.31 23.16 2.77
CA GLY A 200 -3.08 23.68 3.90
C GLY A 200 -2.99 22.78 5.14
N ALA A 201 -3.14 21.47 4.95
CA ALA A 201 -3.06 20.47 6.00
C ALA A 201 -1.67 20.47 6.67
N LEU A 202 -0.60 20.50 5.88
CA LEU A 202 0.77 20.56 6.39
C LEU A 202 1.03 21.83 7.21
N ARG A 203 0.52 22.99 6.76
CA ARG A 203 0.61 24.24 7.54
C ARG A 203 -0.18 24.17 8.84
N ALA A 204 -1.36 23.56 8.83
CA ALA A 204 -2.18 23.41 10.02
C ALA A 204 -1.48 22.56 11.09
N VAL A 205 -0.78 21.49 10.69
CA VAL A 205 -0.05 20.63 11.64
C VAL A 205 1.28 21.22 12.09
N ALA A 206 1.93 22.08 11.29
CA ALA A 206 3.22 22.72 11.64
C ALA A 206 3.18 23.54 12.94
N GLY A 207 2.01 24.10 13.28
CA GLY A 207 1.78 24.88 14.51
C GLY A 207 0.82 24.22 15.50
N ALA A 208 0.36 22.99 15.23
CA ALA A 208 -0.60 22.32 16.09
C ALA A 208 0.08 21.90 17.41
N LYS A 209 -0.37 22.47 18.52
CA LYS A 209 -0.02 21.92 19.83
C LYS A 209 -0.64 20.52 19.96
N ALA A 210 0.09 19.61 20.59
CA ALA A 210 -0.44 18.34 21.07
C ALA A 210 -1.81 18.58 21.73
N LYS A 211 -2.88 17.98 21.21
CA LYS A 211 -4.13 17.95 21.95
C LYS A 211 -3.83 17.17 23.22
N ALA A 212 -4.21 17.71 24.37
CA ALA A 212 -4.08 16.98 25.62
C ALA A 212 -4.85 15.66 25.47
N VAL A 213 -4.14 14.54 25.31
CA VAL A 213 -4.77 13.22 25.33
C VAL A 213 -5.16 12.98 26.77
N VAL A 214 -6.41 13.27 27.03
CA VAL A 214 -7.04 12.89 28.28
C VAL A 214 -7.20 11.35 28.22
N PRO A 215 -6.67 10.60 29.20
CA PRO A 215 -6.81 9.15 29.20
C PRO A 215 -8.30 8.76 29.24
N ALA A 216 -8.63 7.65 28.56
CA ALA A 216 -9.95 7.05 28.70
C ALA A 216 -10.20 6.74 30.18
N ARG A 217 -11.42 7.01 30.65
CA ARG A 217 -11.77 6.88 32.06
C ARG A 217 -13.06 6.12 32.23
N THR A 218 -13.17 5.39 33.32
CA THR A 218 -14.42 4.74 33.70
C THR A 218 -15.41 5.81 34.16
N ILE A 219 -16.57 5.87 33.51
CA ILE A 219 -17.65 6.82 33.80
C ILE A 219 -18.89 6.03 34.22
N ALA A 220 -19.49 6.40 35.35
CA ALA A 220 -20.72 5.79 35.82
C ALA A 220 -21.92 6.25 34.97
N LEU A 221 -22.82 5.33 34.63
CA LEU A 221 -24.03 5.62 33.87
C LEU A 221 -25.25 5.48 34.78
N GLU A 222 -26.16 6.44 34.72
CA GLU A 222 -27.38 6.44 35.54
C GLU A 222 -28.57 6.97 34.72
N ALA A 223 -29.67 6.23 34.71
CA ALA A 223 -30.92 6.69 34.13
C ALA A 223 -31.75 7.36 35.22
N THR A 224 -32.42 8.47 34.91
CA THR A 224 -33.21 9.22 35.91
C THR A 224 -34.65 9.44 35.45
N ASP A 225 -35.57 9.55 36.41
CA ASP A 225 -36.97 9.88 36.17
C ASP A 225 -37.15 11.37 35.87
N GLY A 226 -36.77 11.78 34.66
CA GLY A 226 -36.65 13.18 34.26
C GLY A 226 -35.34 13.85 34.70
N PRO A 227 -35.09 15.10 34.30
CA PRO A 227 -33.84 15.82 34.61
C PRO A 227 -33.63 15.98 36.12
N GLY A 228 -32.53 15.44 36.66
CA GLY A 228 -32.24 15.48 38.11
C GLY A 228 -33.18 14.64 38.98
N GLY A 229 -34.01 13.79 38.36
CA GLY A 229 -34.95 12.90 39.06
C GLY A 229 -34.27 11.73 39.77
N LYS A 230 -35.09 10.88 40.40
CA LYS A 230 -34.59 9.68 41.09
C LYS A 230 -33.98 8.68 40.08
N PRO A 231 -32.92 7.94 40.47
CA PRO A 231 -32.36 6.88 39.64
C PRO A 231 -33.42 5.81 39.29
N VAL A 232 -33.42 5.39 38.03
CA VAL A 232 -34.28 4.34 37.50
C VAL A 232 -33.43 3.09 37.27
N PRO A 233 -33.60 2.03 38.08
CA PRO A 233 -32.82 0.79 37.93
C PRO A 233 -33.24 0.02 36.68
N GLY A 234 -32.34 -0.84 36.19
CA GLY A 234 -32.61 -1.75 35.07
C GLY A 234 -32.61 -1.07 33.69
N ALA A 235 -32.10 0.15 33.57
CA ALA A 235 -31.85 0.77 32.28
C ALA A 235 -30.59 0.16 31.61
N SER A 236 -30.67 -0.01 30.29
CA SER A 236 -29.52 -0.30 29.43
C SER A 236 -29.08 0.96 28.70
N PHE A 237 -27.78 1.12 28.45
CA PHE A 237 -27.21 2.30 27.83
C PHE A 237 -26.56 1.98 26.49
N THR A 238 -26.63 2.95 25.57
CA THR A 238 -25.89 2.96 24.31
C THR A 238 -25.11 4.25 24.20
N LEU A 239 -23.84 4.17 23.81
CA LEU A 239 -22.92 5.29 23.75
C LEU A 239 -22.38 5.42 22.33
N GLN A 240 -22.86 6.43 21.61
CA GLN A 240 -22.44 6.73 20.24
C GLN A 240 -21.47 7.90 20.24
N ARG A 241 -20.24 7.70 19.79
CA ARG A 241 -19.29 8.81 19.62
C ARG A 241 -19.63 9.56 18.33
N ARG A 242 -19.68 10.89 18.39
CA ARG A 242 -20.03 11.70 17.22
C ARG A 242 -18.97 11.54 16.12
N GLY A 243 -19.41 11.23 14.91
CA GLY A 243 -18.54 10.98 13.75
C GLY A 243 -18.12 9.52 13.59
N GLU A 244 -18.43 8.66 14.55
CA GLU A 244 -18.31 7.21 14.40
C GLU A 244 -19.64 6.63 13.94
N GLU A 245 -19.57 5.60 13.11
CA GLU A 245 -20.74 4.95 12.51
C GLU A 245 -21.39 3.94 13.48
N LEU A 246 -20.62 3.48 14.48
CA LEU A 246 -21.04 2.46 15.43
C LEU A 246 -20.89 2.92 16.88
N PRO A 247 -21.69 2.36 17.81
CA PRO A 247 -21.63 2.75 19.20
C PRO A 247 -20.34 2.24 19.84
N ALA A 248 -19.69 3.10 20.63
CA ALA A 248 -18.55 2.77 21.48
C ALA A 248 -18.90 1.73 22.56
N ALA A 249 -20.18 1.65 22.95
CA ALA A 249 -20.75 0.60 23.78
C ALA A 249 -22.27 0.53 23.59
N SER A 250 -22.86 -0.67 23.65
CA SER A 250 -24.31 -0.87 23.49
C SER A 250 -24.85 -1.89 24.49
N GLY A 251 -26.04 -1.65 25.03
CA GLY A 251 -26.72 -2.56 25.95
C GLY A 251 -26.06 -2.68 27.34
N VAL A 252 -25.15 -1.80 27.70
CA VAL A 252 -24.42 -1.86 28.98
C VAL A 252 -25.30 -1.40 30.14
N ALA A 253 -25.11 -1.95 31.34
CA ALA A 253 -25.89 -1.61 32.54
C ALA A 253 -25.05 -0.97 33.67
N GLY A 254 -23.76 -0.71 33.43
CA GLY A 254 -22.80 -0.28 34.43
C GLY A 254 -21.79 0.74 33.89
N PRO A 255 -20.74 1.06 34.68
CA PRO A 255 -19.72 2.01 34.29
C PRO A 255 -18.97 1.58 33.02
N VAL A 256 -18.63 2.54 32.16
CA VAL A 256 -17.96 2.30 30.87
C VAL A 256 -16.67 3.08 30.78
N LEU A 257 -15.63 2.45 30.23
CA LEU A 257 -14.39 3.13 29.88
C LEU A 257 -14.60 3.97 28.61
N LEU A 258 -14.58 5.30 28.75
CA LEU A 258 -14.80 6.24 27.64
C LEU A 258 -13.58 7.10 27.39
N SER A 259 -13.16 7.14 26.13
CA SER A 259 -12.18 8.10 25.63
C SER A 259 -12.78 9.50 25.53
N PRO A 260 -11.98 10.57 25.49
CA PRO A 260 -12.49 11.91 25.27
C PRO A 260 -13.21 12.06 23.93
N GLY A 261 -14.28 12.84 23.93
CA GLY A 261 -15.08 13.05 22.74
C GLY A 261 -16.48 13.52 23.07
N LEU A 262 -17.21 13.92 22.03
CA LEU A 262 -18.63 14.20 22.15
C LEU A 262 -19.38 12.89 21.92
N TYR A 263 -20.12 12.46 22.93
CA TYR A 263 -20.95 11.27 22.88
C TYR A 263 -22.41 11.65 22.93
N ARG A 264 -23.21 10.89 22.20
CA ARG A 264 -24.62 10.74 22.48
C ARG A 264 -24.79 9.51 23.34
N VAL A 265 -25.25 9.70 24.57
CA VAL A 265 -25.50 8.63 25.54
C VAL A 265 -26.99 8.48 25.73
N SER A 266 -27.47 7.28 25.45
CA SER A 266 -28.88 6.96 25.50
C SER A 266 -29.13 5.89 26.52
N ALA A 267 -30.29 5.96 27.17
CA ALA A 267 -30.73 5.01 28.17
C ALA A 267 -32.13 4.54 27.83
N ALA A 268 -32.38 3.25 28.00
CA ALA A 268 -33.68 2.64 27.77
C ALA A 268 -34.03 1.64 28.88
N THR A 269 -35.27 1.71 29.36
CA THR A 269 -35.91 0.64 30.14
C THR A 269 -36.89 -0.12 29.23
N THR A 270 -37.72 -1.00 29.79
CA THR A 270 -38.75 -1.73 29.03
C THR A 270 -39.81 -0.82 28.40
N THR A 271 -39.99 0.41 28.88
CA THR A 271 -41.08 1.30 28.44
C THR A 271 -40.65 2.74 28.17
N ARG A 272 -39.48 3.15 28.65
CA ARG A 272 -39.02 4.54 28.57
C ARG A 272 -37.64 4.65 27.96
N THR A 273 -37.37 5.78 27.32
CA THR A 273 -36.08 6.08 26.70
C THR A 273 -35.68 7.52 26.95
N GLY A 274 -34.38 7.78 26.91
CA GLY A 274 -33.80 9.11 27.00
C GLY A 274 -32.47 9.15 26.28
N ALA A 275 -32.01 10.34 25.91
CA ALA A 275 -30.69 10.54 25.35
C ALA A 275 -30.16 11.91 25.78
N VAL A 276 -28.85 12.00 25.99
CA VAL A 276 -28.13 13.24 26.25
C VAL A 276 -26.88 13.29 25.39
N GLU A 277 -26.51 14.48 24.94
CA GLU A 277 -25.17 14.71 24.42
C GLU A 277 -24.26 15.12 25.56
N VAL A 278 -23.10 14.48 25.67
CA VAL A 278 -22.12 14.75 26.71
C VAL A 278 -20.72 14.78 26.11
N GLU A 279 -19.95 15.78 26.50
CA GLU A 279 -18.55 15.89 26.13
C GLU A 279 -17.69 15.30 27.24
N VAL A 280 -16.98 14.21 26.94
CA VAL A 280 -16.02 13.58 27.85
C VAL A 280 -14.67 14.31 27.73
N LYS A 281 -14.19 14.88 28.84
CA LYS A 281 -12.94 15.66 28.96
C LYS A 281 -12.10 15.18 30.16
N ALA A 282 -10.94 15.80 30.36
CA ALA A 282 -10.12 15.58 31.55
C ALA A 282 -10.88 16.04 32.79
N GLY A 283 -11.17 15.08 33.68
CA GLY A 283 -11.81 15.34 34.97
C GLY A 283 -13.34 15.45 34.95
N ALA A 284 -14.01 15.31 33.80
CA ALA A 284 -15.47 15.33 33.75
C ALA A 284 -16.04 14.64 32.49
N PRO A 285 -17.24 14.05 32.58
CA PRO A 285 -18.01 13.81 33.80
C PRO A 285 -17.51 12.56 34.56
N ASP A 286 -17.76 12.48 35.87
CA ASP A 286 -17.57 11.25 36.67
C ASP A 286 -18.78 10.31 36.53
N ARG A 287 -19.96 10.89 36.27
CA ARG A 287 -21.24 10.21 36.06
C ARG A 287 -22.01 10.89 34.94
N ILE A 288 -22.62 10.12 34.05
CA ILE A 288 -23.55 10.61 33.03
C ILE A 288 -24.96 10.21 33.45
N GLN A 289 -25.82 11.21 33.67
CA GLN A 289 -27.24 11.01 33.95
C GLN A 289 -28.06 11.18 32.67
N VAL A 290 -28.89 10.20 32.37
CA VAL A 290 -29.77 10.20 31.20
C VAL A 290 -31.23 10.26 31.67
N PRO A 291 -31.92 11.40 31.53
CA PRO A 291 -33.33 11.52 31.87
C PRO A 291 -34.21 10.77 30.87
N LEU A 292 -35.03 9.85 31.37
CA LEU A 292 -35.97 9.06 30.57
C LEU A 292 -37.25 9.85 30.29
N ALA A 293 -37.20 10.75 29.31
CA ALA A 293 -38.32 11.64 28.96
C ALA A 293 -39.25 11.10 27.84
N GLY A 294 -38.80 10.10 27.08
CA GLY A 294 -39.56 9.51 25.98
C GLY A 294 -40.13 8.13 26.30
N THR A 295 -41.10 7.69 25.50
CA THR A 295 -41.56 6.30 25.48
C THR A 295 -40.72 5.49 24.51
N LEU A 296 -40.36 4.26 24.90
CA LEU A 296 -39.64 3.36 24.00
C LEU A 296 -40.65 2.69 23.05
N PRO A 297 -40.51 2.83 21.72
CA PRO A 297 -41.37 2.12 20.77
C PRO A 297 -41.14 0.60 20.87
N LYS A 298 -42.19 -0.17 20.60
CA LYS A 298 -42.10 -1.63 20.57
C LYS A 298 -41.52 -2.10 19.24
N ALA A 299 -40.66 -3.11 19.29
CA ALA A 299 -40.18 -3.84 18.14
C ALA A 299 -40.09 -5.32 18.50
N ASP A 300 -40.19 -6.18 17.49
CA ASP A 300 -39.88 -7.60 17.61
C ASP A 300 -38.76 -7.98 16.65
N LEU A 301 -37.96 -8.97 17.04
CA LEU A 301 -36.88 -9.48 16.22
C LEU A 301 -36.80 -10.99 16.34
N ALA A 302 -36.76 -11.68 15.20
CA ALA A 302 -36.70 -13.12 15.11
C ALA A 302 -35.65 -13.53 14.08
N VAL A 303 -34.62 -14.25 14.54
CA VAL A 303 -33.66 -14.90 13.65
C VAL A 303 -34.32 -16.18 13.14
N LEU A 304 -34.55 -16.27 11.83
CA LEU A 304 -35.21 -17.42 11.19
C LEU A 304 -34.38 -18.70 11.32
N THR A 305 -33.05 -18.55 11.36
CA THR A 305 -32.09 -19.64 11.58
C THR A 305 -31.23 -19.31 12.80
N PRO A 306 -31.64 -19.67 14.02
CA PRO A 306 -30.98 -19.23 15.27
C PRO A 306 -29.57 -19.81 15.43
N THR A 307 -29.17 -20.73 14.56
CA THR A 307 -27.81 -21.28 14.47
C THR A 307 -27.28 -21.11 13.06
N VAL A 308 -26.14 -20.45 12.91
CA VAL A 308 -25.48 -20.23 11.61
C VAL A 308 -23.99 -20.54 11.72
N PRO A 309 -23.34 -21.00 10.64
CA PRO A 309 -21.88 -21.14 10.63
C PRO A 309 -21.19 -19.78 10.73
N ALA A 310 -20.00 -19.76 11.32
CA ALA A 310 -19.11 -18.60 11.32
C ALA A 310 -18.93 -18.02 9.92
N ALA A 311 -18.90 -16.68 9.82
CA ALA A 311 -18.91 -15.90 8.57
C ALA A 311 -20.13 -16.12 7.65
N GLY A 312 -21.09 -16.98 8.03
CA GLY A 312 -22.34 -17.20 7.29
C GLY A 312 -23.35 -16.06 7.42
N THR A 313 -24.56 -16.27 6.91
CA THR A 313 -25.61 -15.24 6.90
C THR A 313 -26.81 -15.68 7.75
N ALA A 314 -27.18 -14.86 8.73
CA ALA A 314 -28.41 -14.98 9.48
C ALA A 314 -29.53 -14.19 8.79
N ARG A 315 -30.70 -14.81 8.61
CA ARG A 315 -31.91 -14.10 8.16
C ARG A 315 -32.73 -13.65 9.34
N VAL A 316 -33.02 -12.36 9.42
CA VAL A 316 -33.64 -11.71 10.56
C VAL A 316 -34.96 -11.09 10.13
N ARG A 317 -36.07 -11.59 10.66
CA ARG A 317 -37.37 -10.93 10.52
C ARG A 317 -37.53 -9.92 11.65
N TRP A 318 -38.07 -8.76 11.33
CA TRP A 318 -38.26 -7.70 12.30
C TRP A 318 -39.66 -7.06 12.17
N SER A 319 -40.15 -6.47 13.25
CA SER A 319 -41.29 -5.55 13.28
C SER A 319 -40.92 -4.36 14.17
N GLY A 320 -41.52 -3.19 13.95
CA GLY A 320 -41.21 -2.02 14.78
C GLY A 320 -41.35 -0.71 14.03
N PRO A 321 -40.81 0.39 14.58
CA PRO A 321 -41.00 1.74 14.06
C PRO A 321 -40.41 1.96 12.66
N ALA A 322 -39.30 1.29 12.31
CA ALA A 322 -38.60 1.45 11.04
C ALA A 322 -38.25 2.92 10.75
N ALA A 323 -37.87 3.65 11.80
CA ALA A 323 -37.51 5.05 11.69
C ALA A 323 -36.20 5.21 10.92
N GLU A 324 -35.92 6.44 10.50
CA GLU A 324 -34.70 6.77 9.78
C GLU A 324 -33.46 6.35 10.59
N ASN A 325 -32.57 5.61 9.94
CA ASN A 325 -31.35 5.03 10.53
C ASN A 325 -31.59 3.95 11.59
N ASP A 326 -32.77 3.34 11.69
CA ASP A 326 -32.94 2.10 12.45
C ASP A 326 -32.15 0.96 11.76
N TYR A 327 -31.48 0.13 12.55
CA TYR A 327 -30.64 -0.96 12.04
C TYR A 327 -30.69 -2.20 12.92
N VAL A 328 -30.22 -3.32 12.38
CA VAL A 328 -29.92 -4.53 13.14
C VAL A 328 -28.42 -4.70 13.25
N ALA A 329 -27.93 -5.08 14.42
CA ALA A 329 -26.52 -5.42 14.63
C ALA A 329 -26.36 -6.78 15.32
N VAL A 330 -25.25 -7.46 15.06
CA VAL A 330 -24.79 -8.62 15.84
C VAL A 330 -23.81 -8.13 16.89
N VAL A 331 -24.01 -8.54 18.13
CA VAL A 331 -23.15 -8.17 19.28
C VAL A 331 -22.80 -9.41 20.09
N ARG A 332 -21.63 -9.39 20.74
CA ARG A 332 -21.30 -10.41 21.75
C ARG A 332 -22.08 -10.15 23.03
N ARG A 333 -22.44 -11.24 23.71
CA ARG A 333 -23.16 -11.17 25.01
C ARG A 333 -22.34 -10.55 26.14
N ASP A 334 -21.02 -10.66 26.07
CA ASP A 334 -20.08 -10.09 27.04
C ASP A 334 -19.73 -8.62 26.76
N GLY A 335 -20.21 -8.06 25.64
CA GLY A 335 -19.96 -6.68 25.25
C GLY A 335 -18.58 -6.43 24.62
N GLU A 336 -17.78 -7.47 24.35
CA GLU A 336 -16.55 -7.31 23.59
C GLU A 336 -16.83 -6.94 22.13
N ALA A 337 -15.95 -6.12 21.55
CA ALA A 337 -16.03 -5.74 20.15
C ALA A 337 -15.81 -6.97 19.25
N LEU A 338 -16.53 -7.00 18.12
CA LEU A 338 -16.31 -7.98 17.07
C LEU A 338 -15.02 -7.69 16.31
N GLU A 339 -14.42 -8.73 15.73
CA GLU A 339 -13.29 -8.63 14.80
C GLU A 339 -13.63 -7.76 13.59
N THR A 340 -14.88 -7.83 13.13
CA THR A 340 -15.46 -6.93 12.14
C THR A 340 -16.88 -6.60 12.56
N PRO A 341 -17.29 -5.32 12.61
CA PRO A 341 -18.67 -4.98 12.90
C PRO A 341 -19.65 -5.64 11.92
N SER A 342 -20.74 -6.18 12.46
CA SER A 342 -21.80 -6.76 11.65
C SER A 342 -23.13 -6.08 11.94
N TRP A 343 -23.69 -5.45 10.92
CA TRP A 343 -24.98 -4.76 10.97
C TRP A 343 -25.61 -4.70 9.58
N ALA A 344 -26.89 -4.38 9.52
CA ALA A 344 -27.61 -4.08 8.28
C ALA A 344 -28.74 -3.07 8.55
N ASP A 345 -28.97 -2.18 7.59
CA ASP A 345 -30.03 -1.17 7.67
C ASP A 345 -31.39 -1.83 7.47
N LEU A 346 -32.40 -1.44 8.26
CA LEU A 346 -33.74 -2.04 8.14
C LEU A 346 -34.37 -1.88 6.75
N ARG A 347 -33.92 -0.88 5.96
CA ARG A 347 -34.38 -0.62 4.59
C ARG A 347 -33.89 -1.65 3.58
N GLU A 348 -32.86 -2.43 3.90
CA GLU A 348 -32.31 -3.46 3.02
C GLU A 348 -33.25 -4.67 2.86
N GLY A 349 -34.20 -4.86 3.77
CA GLY A 349 -35.25 -5.86 3.61
C GLY A 349 -35.86 -6.40 4.90
N ASN A 350 -36.91 -7.21 4.72
CA ASN A 350 -37.56 -7.96 5.81
C ASN A 350 -38.15 -9.27 5.25
N PRO A 351 -37.50 -10.43 5.46
CA PRO A 351 -36.35 -10.64 6.34
C PRO A 351 -35.06 -10.02 5.82
N LEU A 352 -34.29 -9.45 6.74
CA LEU A 352 -32.98 -8.83 6.53
C LEU A 352 -31.88 -9.89 6.58
N ALA A 353 -30.84 -9.74 5.75
CA ALA A 353 -29.64 -10.57 5.83
C ALA A 353 -28.59 -9.87 6.69
N VAL A 354 -28.12 -10.53 7.74
CA VAL A 354 -27.05 -10.00 8.61
C VAL A 354 -25.94 -11.03 8.71
N ARG A 355 -24.71 -10.57 8.59
CA ARG A 355 -23.52 -11.43 8.55
C ARG A 355 -23.18 -11.95 9.95
N ALA A 356 -22.85 -13.23 10.07
CA ALA A 356 -22.35 -13.80 11.31
C ALA A 356 -20.86 -13.44 11.50
N PRO A 357 -20.40 -13.23 12.74
CA PRO A 357 -18.98 -13.16 13.07
C PRO A 357 -18.20 -14.40 12.62
N GLY A 358 -16.90 -14.25 12.43
CA GLY A 358 -15.96 -15.31 12.05
C GLY A 358 -15.55 -16.20 13.24
N GLU A 359 -15.81 -15.74 14.46
CA GLU A 359 -15.64 -16.53 15.68
C GLU A 359 -16.92 -17.29 16.06
N ALA A 360 -16.75 -18.53 16.53
CA ALA A 360 -17.86 -19.33 17.03
C ALA A 360 -18.20 -18.91 18.47
N GLY A 361 -19.49 -18.87 18.80
CA GLY A 361 -19.92 -18.41 20.11
C GLY A 361 -21.39 -18.08 20.21
N ALA A 362 -21.77 -17.53 21.37
CA ALA A 362 -23.11 -17.05 21.64
C ALA A 362 -23.16 -15.52 21.45
N TYR A 363 -24.02 -15.09 20.54
CA TYR A 363 -24.22 -13.71 20.15
C TYR A 363 -25.67 -13.30 20.35
N GLU A 364 -25.94 -12.01 20.24
CA GLU A 364 -27.29 -11.47 20.15
C GLU A 364 -27.42 -10.64 18.88
N VAL A 365 -28.60 -10.71 18.27
CA VAL A 365 -29.01 -9.79 17.21
C VAL A 365 -29.91 -8.75 17.85
N THR A 366 -29.57 -7.47 17.69
CA THR A 366 -30.25 -6.34 18.32
C THR A 366 -30.88 -5.43 17.28
N TYR A 367 -32.16 -5.10 17.45
CA TYR A 367 -32.81 -3.98 16.76
C TYR A 367 -32.42 -2.70 17.49
N VAL A 368 -31.78 -1.77 16.80
CA VAL A 368 -31.40 -0.47 17.34
C VAL A 368 -32.22 0.64 16.70
N HIS A 369 -32.84 1.49 17.51
CA HIS A 369 -33.56 2.67 17.04
C HIS A 369 -32.57 3.77 16.67
N GLY A 370 -32.47 4.18 15.42
CA GLY A 370 -31.51 5.15 14.92
C GLY A 370 -31.62 6.51 15.59
N ALA A 371 -32.85 6.96 15.83
CA ALA A 371 -33.10 8.25 16.45
C ALA A 371 -32.68 8.31 17.91
N THR A 372 -32.55 7.20 18.65
CA THR A 372 -32.10 7.23 20.04
C THR A 372 -30.90 6.34 20.34
N GLY A 373 -30.45 5.48 19.44
CA GLY A 373 -29.48 4.41 19.74
C GLY A 373 -29.99 3.34 20.72
N SER A 374 -31.28 3.35 21.09
CA SER A 374 -31.83 2.40 22.07
C SER A 374 -32.08 1.04 21.43
N VAL A 375 -31.75 -0.04 22.15
CA VAL A 375 -32.08 -1.40 21.72
C VAL A 375 -33.57 -1.66 21.97
N LEU A 376 -34.35 -1.86 20.91
CA LEU A 376 -35.80 -2.10 21.00
C LEU A 376 -36.15 -3.58 21.18
N ALA A 377 -35.35 -4.46 20.58
CA ALA A 377 -35.52 -5.91 20.65
C ALA A 377 -34.15 -6.60 20.57
N ARG A 378 -34.05 -7.78 21.18
CA ARG A 378 -32.88 -8.66 21.07
C ARG A 378 -33.31 -10.11 20.92
N THR A 379 -32.54 -10.89 20.19
CA THR A 379 -32.76 -12.34 20.07
C THR A 379 -31.42 -13.07 20.02
N PRO A 380 -31.30 -14.29 20.58
CA PRO A 380 -30.05 -15.03 20.56
C PRO A 380 -29.67 -15.49 19.15
N LEU A 381 -28.37 -15.53 18.88
CA LEU A 381 -27.76 -16.13 17.70
C LEU A 381 -26.60 -17.04 18.13
N THR A 382 -26.63 -18.29 17.72
CA THR A 382 -25.51 -19.23 17.94
C THR A 382 -24.68 -19.31 16.66
N VAL A 383 -23.40 -18.98 16.75
CA VAL A 383 -22.45 -19.12 15.65
C VAL A 383 -21.64 -20.39 15.84
N THR A 384 -21.72 -21.33 14.90
CA THR A 384 -21.00 -22.61 14.97
C THR A 384 -19.62 -22.51 14.34
N ALA A 385 -18.68 -23.27 14.89
CA ALA A 385 -17.35 -23.39 14.32
C ALA A 385 -17.42 -24.05 12.94
N VAL A 386 -16.66 -23.49 12.00
CA VAL A 386 -16.41 -24.08 10.68
C VAL A 386 -15.01 -24.68 10.63
N SER A 387 -14.83 -25.66 9.76
CA SER A 387 -13.55 -26.31 9.47
C SER A 387 -13.30 -26.31 7.97
N ALA A 388 -12.05 -26.51 7.59
CA ALA A 388 -11.63 -26.68 6.21
C ALA A 388 -10.75 -27.93 6.11
N THR A 389 -10.60 -28.46 4.90
CA THR A 389 -9.58 -29.46 4.58
C THR A 389 -8.76 -28.99 3.39
N LEU A 390 -7.49 -29.39 3.33
CA LEU A 390 -6.59 -29.10 2.23
C LEU A 390 -5.90 -30.39 1.77
N ARG A 391 -5.67 -30.50 0.47
CA ARG A 391 -4.81 -31.51 -0.15
C ARG A 391 -3.92 -30.83 -1.19
N ALA A 392 -2.62 -30.93 -0.99
CA ALA A 392 -1.59 -30.44 -1.90
C ALA A 392 -0.47 -31.48 -2.03
N PRO A 393 0.32 -31.47 -3.11
CA PRO A 393 1.53 -32.28 -3.22
C PRO A 393 2.50 -31.99 -2.06
N ALA A 394 3.11 -33.03 -1.49
CA ALA A 394 4.10 -32.87 -0.41
C ALA A 394 5.43 -32.26 -0.88
N ARG A 395 5.71 -32.34 -2.19
CA ARG A 395 6.91 -31.82 -2.85
C ARG A 395 6.52 -31.18 -4.18
N ALA A 396 7.19 -30.09 -4.51
CA ALA A 396 7.08 -29.43 -5.80
C ALA A 396 8.43 -28.82 -6.20
N GLY A 397 8.68 -28.68 -7.49
CA GLY A 397 9.81 -27.93 -8.00
C GLY A 397 9.64 -26.44 -7.77
N MET A 398 10.77 -25.74 -7.69
CA MET A 398 10.82 -24.29 -7.75
C MET A 398 10.11 -23.79 -9.03
N GLY A 399 9.23 -22.80 -8.90
CA GLY A 399 8.44 -22.26 -10.02
C GLY A 399 7.26 -23.12 -10.50
N ASP A 400 7.15 -24.38 -10.07
CA ASP A 400 6.04 -25.27 -10.43
C ASP A 400 4.68 -24.67 -10.03
N GLU A 401 3.66 -24.97 -10.82
CA GLU A 401 2.27 -24.71 -10.45
C GLU A 401 1.66 -25.98 -9.84
N ILE A 402 1.25 -25.89 -8.57
CA ILE A 402 0.60 -27.01 -7.87
C ILE A 402 -0.91 -26.80 -7.82
N ARG A 403 -1.65 -27.89 -8.01
CA ARG A 403 -3.08 -27.94 -7.73
C ARG A 403 -3.31 -28.18 -6.24
N VAL A 404 -4.09 -27.32 -5.60
CA VAL A 404 -4.50 -27.44 -4.20
C VAL A 404 -6.00 -27.65 -4.14
N GLU A 405 -6.43 -28.79 -3.63
CA GLU A 405 -7.85 -29.12 -3.45
C GLU A 405 -8.29 -28.80 -2.03
N PHE A 406 -9.53 -28.33 -1.86
CA PHE A 406 -10.02 -27.94 -0.54
C PHE A 406 -11.54 -28.02 -0.34
N THR A 407 -11.91 -28.24 0.92
CA THR A 407 -13.27 -28.02 1.44
C THR A 407 -13.23 -26.90 2.48
N GLY A 408 -14.37 -26.28 2.76
CA GLY A 408 -14.42 -25.20 3.75
C GLY A 408 -15.65 -24.30 3.58
N PRO A 409 -15.72 -23.20 4.34
CA PRO A 409 -16.81 -22.23 4.28
C PRO A 409 -16.92 -21.50 2.92
N LYS A 410 -15.79 -21.19 2.27
CA LYS A 410 -15.71 -20.57 0.93
C LYS A 410 -16.49 -19.26 0.84
N ALA A 411 -16.44 -18.47 1.90
CA ALA A 411 -16.96 -17.11 1.84
C ALA A 411 -16.12 -16.29 0.85
N ALA A 412 -16.69 -15.24 0.26
CA ALA A 412 -16.08 -14.50 -0.84
C ALA A 412 -14.73 -13.87 -0.48
N GLU A 413 -14.47 -13.66 0.82
CA GLU A 413 -13.20 -13.15 1.33
C GLU A 413 -12.24 -14.23 1.83
N ASP A 414 -12.60 -15.51 1.80
CA ASP A 414 -11.69 -16.61 2.14
C ASP A 414 -10.65 -16.83 1.03
N TRP A 415 -9.44 -17.23 1.40
CA TRP A 415 -8.38 -17.50 0.43
C TRP A 415 -7.51 -18.70 0.82
N ILE A 416 -6.82 -19.23 -0.19
CA ILE A 416 -5.75 -20.21 -0.04
C ILE A 416 -4.43 -19.50 -0.28
N GLU A 417 -3.46 -19.66 0.62
CA GLU A 417 -2.14 -19.05 0.51
C GLU A 417 -1.00 -20.05 0.67
N LEU A 418 0.14 -19.73 0.08
CA LEU A 418 1.43 -20.37 0.36
C LEU A 418 2.27 -19.43 1.21
N VAL A 419 2.81 -19.91 2.33
CA VAL A 419 3.63 -19.09 3.23
C VAL A 419 4.97 -19.75 3.56
N ALA A 420 5.96 -18.91 3.87
CA ALA A 420 7.28 -19.33 4.35
C ALA A 420 7.21 -20.02 5.73
N PRO A 421 8.18 -20.88 6.07
CA PRO A 421 8.18 -21.58 7.36
C PRO A 421 8.44 -20.55 8.46
N ALA A 422 7.57 -20.51 9.47
CA ALA A 422 7.48 -19.51 10.55
C ALA A 422 6.70 -18.21 10.25
N ALA A 423 5.91 -18.18 9.17
CA ALA A 423 4.85 -17.18 9.02
C ALA A 423 3.84 -17.26 10.17
N GLY A 424 3.61 -16.14 10.88
CA GLY A 424 2.54 -16.02 11.88
C GLY A 424 1.15 -16.13 11.25
N ASN A 425 0.10 -16.11 12.09
CA ASN A 425 -1.30 -16.21 11.62
C ASN A 425 -1.80 -14.96 10.87
N ALA A 426 -1.06 -13.85 10.92
CA ALA A 426 -1.37 -12.66 10.13
C ALA A 426 -0.89 -12.86 8.67
N SER A 427 -1.70 -12.40 7.72
CA SER A 427 -1.62 -12.66 6.28
C SER A 427 -0.41 -12.09 5.47
N PRO A 428 0.49 -11.16 5.92
CA PRO A 428 1.47 -10.57 5.00
C PRO A 428 2.66 -11.47 4.61
N ALA A 429 2.73 -12.73 5.08
CA ALA A 429 3.81 -13.67 4.74
C ALA A 429 3.49 -14.58 3.52
N SER A 430 2.37 -14.30 2.85
CA SER A 430 1.95 -15.03 1.65
C SER A 430 2.92 -14.77 0.49
N VAL A 431 3.53 -15.85 0.02
CA VAL A 431 4.32 -15.92 -1.22
C VAL A 431 3.39 -15.77 -2.42
N THR A 432 2.24 -16.44 -2.37
CA THR A 432 1.18 -16.38 -3.37
C THR A 432 -0.13 -16.81 -2.74
N TRP A 433 -1.25 -16.31 -3.27
CA TRP A 433 -2.58 -16.65 -2.80
C TRP A 433 -3.59 -16.65 -3.95
N GLN A 434 -4.72 -17.31 -3.72
CA GLN A 434 -5.89 -17.33 -4.59
C GLN A 434 -7.15 -17.31 -3.73
N SER A 435 -8.22 -16.65 -4.20
CA SER A 435 -9.53 -16.73 -3.54
C SER A 435 -9.98 -18.18 -3.41
N ALA A 436 -10.62 -18.54 -2.29
CA ALA A 436 -11.06 -19.90 -2.00
C ALA A 436 -12.38 -20.24 -2.76
N GLU A 437 -12.36 -20.06 -4.08
CA GLU A 437 -13.46 -20.32 -4.99
C GLU A 437 -13.35 -21.71 -5.63
N GLY A 438 -14.49 -22.33 -5.95
CA GLY A 438 -14.51 -23.66 -6.55
C GLY A 438 -14.07 -24.77 -5.57
N ASP A 439 -13.54 -25.87 -6.08
CA ASP A 439 -13.05 -27.04 -5.33
C ASP A 439 -11.52 -27.14 -5.28
N HIS A 440 -10.82 -26.29 -6.04
CA HIS A 440 -9.38 -26.24 -6.10
C HIS A 440 -8.86 -24.86 -6.54
N VAL A 441 -7.61 -24.57 -6.23
CA VAL A 441 -6.85 -23.45 -6.80
C VAL A 441 -5.49 -23.94 -7.32
N THR A 442 -4.88 -23.12 -8.16
CA THR A 442 -3.49 -23.32 -8.60
C THR A 442 -2.59 -22.32 -7.89
N LEU A 443 -1.56 -22.80 -7.19
CA LEU A 443 -0.55 -21.96 -6.55
C LEU A 443 0.81 -22.18 -7.20
N ARG A 444 1.52 -21.07 -7.48
CA ARG A 444 2.89 -21.12 -8.02
C ARG A 444 3.92 -21.20 -6.89
N MET A 445 4.93 -22.06 -7.05
CA MET A 445 6.01 -22.20 -6.08
C MET A 445 7.02 -21.04 -6.17
N PRO A 446 7.63 -20.64 -5.03
CA PRO A 446 8.64 -19.60 -4.98
C PRO A 446 9.95 -20.05 -5.62
N GLY A 447 10.80 -19.06 -5.92
CA GLY A 447 12.17 -19.18 -6.38
C GLY A 447 13.19 -19.47 -5.29
N LYS A 448 12.75 -19.57 -4.02
CA LYS A 448 13.60 -20.00 -2.91
C LYS A 448 13.23 -21.43 -2.50
N PRO A 449 14.16 -22.39 -2.62
CA PRO A 449 13.94 -23.75 -2.12
C PRO A 449 13.78 -23.78 -0.59
N GLY A 450 12.99 -24.72 -0.08
CA GLY A 450 12.76 -24.87 1.35
C GLY A 450 11.41 -25.47 1.70
N ARG A 451 11.09 -25.49 2.98
CA ARG A 451 9.78 -25.93 3.48
C ARG A 451 8.81 -24.76 3.50
N TYR A 452 7.62 -24.96 2.99
CA TYR A 452 6.53 -23.98 2.98
C TYR A 452 5.25 -24.63 3.52
N GLU A 453 4.22 -23.83 3.72
CA GLU A 453 2.92 -24.28 4.20
C GLU A 453 1.83 -23.71 3.32
N VAL A 454 0.92 -24.55 2.85
CA VAL A 454 -0.31 -24.13 2.17
C VAL A 454 -1.40 -24.02 3.23
N ARG A 455 -2.07 -22.87 3.30
CA ARG A 455 -3.08 -22.56 4.32
C ARG A 455 -4.42 -22.18 3.69
N TYR A 456 -5.49 -22.59 4.36
CA TYR A 456 -6.84 -22.08 4.12
C TYR A 456 -7.09 -21.02 5.19
N VAL A 457 -7.35 -19.79 4.78
CA VAL A 457 -7.58 -18.68 5.69
C VAL A 457 -9.01 -18.18 5.56
N MET A 458 -9.71 -18.09 6.68
CA MET A 458 -11.01 -17.44 6.75
C MET A 458 -10.80 -15.93 6.71
N GLY A 459 -11.35 -15.24 5.72
CA GLY A 459 -10.96 -13.85 5.49
C GLY A 459 -11.51 -12.85 6.51
N LEU A 460 -12.72 -13.10 7.02
CA LEU A 460 -13.36 -12.21 7.99
C LEU A 460 -12.59 -12.13 9.32
N SER A 461 -12.06 -13.27 9.80
CA SER A 461 -11.34 -13.37 11.09
C SER A 461 -9.83 -13.52 10.95
N GLN A 462 -9.32 -13.66 9.72
CA GLN A 462 -7.93 -14.02 9.41
C GLN A 462 -7.45 -15.31 10.08
N ARG A 463 -8.37 -16.22 10.40
CA ARG A 463 -8.05 -17.48 11.08
C ARG A 463 -7.67 -18.58 10.07
N VAL A 464 -6.55 -19.25 10.32
CA VAL A 464 -6.15 -20.44 9.56
C VAL A 464 -7.04 -21.62 9.97
N LEU A 465 -7.80 -22.18 9.02
CA LEU A 465 -8.70 -23.32 9.26
C LEU A 465 -8.05 -24.68 8.94
N ALA A 466 -7.12 -24.69 7.99
CA ALA A 466 -6.38 -25.88 7.60
C ALA A 466 -5.00 -25.49 7.07
N ALA A 467 -4.03 -26.38 7.25
CA ALA A 467 -2.66 -26.19 6.82
C ALA A 467 -2.03 -27.53 6.41
N VAL A 468 -1.27 -27.53 5.30
CA VAL A 468 -0.49 -28.68 4.85
C VAL A 468 0.92 -28.24 4.42
N PRO A 469 1.97 -28.99 4.79
CA PRO A 469 3.33 -28.65 4.39
C PRO A 469 3.60 -29.01 2.93
N VAL A 470 4.46 -28.23 2.27
CA VAL A 470 5.02 -28.52 0.95
C VAL A 470 6.51 -28.20 0.93
N GLU A 471 7.34 -29.11 0.41
CA GLU A 471 8.77 -28.90 0.24
C GLU A 471 9.08 -28.48 -1.20
N VAL A 472 9.62 -27.27 -1.36
CA VAL A 472 10.05 -26.71 -2.64
C VAL A 472 11.49 -27.14 -2.92
N ALA A 473 11.66 -27.98 -3.93
CA ALA A 473 12.95 -28.47 -4.37
C ALA A 473 13.66 -27.45 -5.26
N ALA A 474 14.99 -27.38 -5.16
CA ALA A 474 15.78 -26.59 -6.10
C ALA A 474 15.63 -27.13 -7.52
N ALA A 475 15.49 -26.22 -8.50
CA ALA A 475 15.53 -26.60 -9.91
C ALA A 475 16.87 -26.24 -10.54
N SER A 476 17.23 -26.98 -11.58
CA SER A 476 18.43 -26.76 -12.39
C SER A 476 18.05 -26.69 -13.87
N ALA A 477 18.79 -25.90 -14.63
CA ALA A 477 18.67 -25.85 -16.08
C ALA A 477 20.05 -25.91 -16.74
N THR A 478 20.05 -26.08 -18.05
CA THR A 478 21.22 -25.94 -18.94
C THR A 478 20.83 -25.07 -20.11
N VAL A 479 21.75 -24.21 -20.56
CA VAL A 479 21.62 -23.41 -21.78
C VAL A 479 22.93 -23.48 -22.55
N SER A 480 22.87 -23.68 -23.85
CA SER A 480 24.03 -23.84 -24.72
C SER A 480 23.75 -23.25 -26.10
N GLY A 481 24.72 -22.51 -26.63
CA GLY A 481 24.66 -21.90 -27.95
C GLY A 481 26.07 -21.54 -28.44
N PRO A 482 26.20 -20.87 -29.58
CA PRO A 482 27.50 -20.45 -30.09
C PRO A 482 28.17 -19.45 -29.14
N ALA A 483 29.48 -19.58 -28.94
CA ALA A 483 30.25 -18.65 -28.10
C ALA A 483 30.48 -17.27 -28.77
N ARG A 484 30.20 -17.15 -30.07
CA ARG A 484 30.36 -15.93 -30.85
C ARG A 484 29.21 -15.76 -31.82
N ALA A 485 28.75 -14.52 -32.01
CA ALA A 485 27.75 -14.16 -33.01
C ALA A 485 28.04 -12.78 -33.62
N VAL A 486 27.41 -12.47 -34.75
CA VAL A 486 27.47 -11.16 -35.39
C VAL A 486 26.24 -10.36 -34.99
N ALA A 487 26.42 -9.07 -34.72
CA ALA A 487 25.35 -8.18 -34.30
C ALA A 487 24.13 -8.21 -35.26
N GLY A 488 22.94 -8.14 -34.69
CA GLY A 488 21.65 -8.14 -35.42
C GLY A 488 21.24 -9.46 -36.07
N GLY A 489 22.11 -10.47 -36.09
CA GLY A 489 21.80 -11.79 -36.67
C GLY A 489 20.90 -12.64 -35.78
N THR A 490 20.75 -13.92 -36.12
CA THR A 490 20.00 -14.89 -35.31
C THR A 490 20.91 -16.07 -34.95
N ILE A 491 20.73 -16.62 -33.74
CA ILE A 491 21.45 -17.81 -33.27
C ILE A 491 20.47 -18.85 -32.73
N GLU A 492 20.82 -20.12 -32.90
CA GLU A 492 20.10 -21.24 -32.30
C GLU A 492 20.69 -21.54 -30.91
N VAL A 493 19.81 -21.66 -29.92
CA VAL A 493 20.15 -21.96 -28.53
C VAL A 493 19.40 -23.20 -28.07
N ALA A 494 20.14 -24.20 -27.60
CA ALA A 494 19.59 -25.39 -26.98
C ALA A 494 19.51 -25.20 -25.47
N TYR A 495 18.43 -25.67 -24.85
CA TYR A 495 18.24 -25.60 -23.41
C TYR A 495 17.45 -26.77 -22.86
N LYS A 496 17.61 -27.01 -21.56
CA LYS A 496 16.83 -27.98 -20.80
C LYS A 496 16.61 -27.43 -19.41
N GLY A 497 15.39 -27.47 -18.91
CA GLY A 497 15.06 -26.93 -17.59
C GLY A 497 13.62 -27.27 -17.20
N PRO A 498 13.22 -26.95 -15.97
CA PRO A 498 11.85 -27.13 -15.51
C PRO A 498 10.85 -26.43 -16.43
N GLN A 499 9.66 -27.00 -16.62
CA GLN A 499 8.57 -26.22 -17.20
C GLN A 499 8.21 -25.12 -16.21
N GLY A 500 8.19 -23.88 -16.67
CA GLY A 500 7.74 -22.76 -15.85
C GLY A 500 6.55 -22.05 -16.48
N SER A 501 6.10 -20.98 -15.85
CA SER A 501 4.96 -20.18 -16.31
C SER A 501 5.26 -19.44 -17.63
N SER A 502 4.29 -18.64 -18.09
CA SER A 502 4.44 -17.65 -19.17
C SER A 502 5.68 -16.77 -19.08
N ASP A 503 6.25 -16.64 -17.89
CA ASP A 503 7.36 -15.73 -17.58
C ASP A 503 8.72 -16.48 -17.59
N THR A 504 8.72 -17.74 -18.04
CA THR A 504 9.91 -18.57 -18.21
C THR A 504 10.39 -18.48 -19.64
N PHE A 505 11.66 -18.10 -19.81
CA PHE A 505 12.21 -17.80 -21.12
C PHE A 505 13.69 -18.10 -21.21
N VAL A 506 14.17 -18.16 -22.45
CA VAL A 506 15.58 -18.20 -22.79
C VAL A 506 15.92 -16.95 -23.58
N GLY A 507 16.99 -16.25 -23.21
CA GLY A 507 17.30 -14.94 -23.80
C GLY A 507 18.76 -14.54 -23.71
N ILE A 508 19.08 -13.44 -24.39
CA ILE A 508 20.41 -12.83 -24.40
C ILE A 508 20.38 -11.58 -23.53
N VAL A 509 21.39 -11.35 -22.70
CA VAL A 509 21.54 -10.10 -21.94
C VAL A 509 23.01 -9.69 -21.85
N PRO A 510 23.32 -8.40 -21.60
CA PRO A 510 24.70 -7.99 -21.35
C PRO A 510 25.34 -8.77 -20.20
N LYS A 511 26.64 -9.05 -20.33
CA LYS A 511 27.38 -9.75 -19.28
C LYS A 511 27.35 -8.94 -17.98
N GLY A 512 27.07 -9.62 -16.87
CA GLY A 512 26.98 -8.99 -15.54
C GLY A 512 25.64 -8.32 -15.21
N SER A 513 24.62 -8.45 -16.07
CA SER A 513 23.26 -7.97 -15.75
C SER A 513 22.66 -8.71 -14.54
N GLY A 514 21.79 -8.05 -13.77
CA GLY A 514 21.11 -8.64 -12.60
C GLY A 514 20.16 -9.81 -12.95
N GLN A 515 19.65 -10.52 -11.93
CA GLN A 515 18.85 -11.74 -12.14
C GLN A 515 17.54 -11.52 -12.91
N GLU A 516 16.93 -10.34 -12.79
CA GLU A 516 15.66 -9.99 -13.45
C GLU A 516 15.87 -9.26 -14.78
N ALA A 517 17.12 -9.07 -15.19
CA ALA A 517 17.39 -8.39 -16.45
C ALA A 517 16.88 -9.24 -17.63
N PHE A 518 16.12 -8.59 -18.49
CA PHE A 518 15.67 -9.12 -19.77
C PHE A 518 15.96 -8.11 -20.86
N MET A 519 16.02 -8.58 -22.11
CA MET A 519 16.21 -7.74 -23.27
C MET A 519 15.07 -8.03 -24.25
N ALA A 520 14.25 -7.01 -24.51
CA ALA A 520 13.13 -7.12 -25.42
C ALA A 520 13.60 -7.55 -26.82
N GLY A 521 12.87 -8.47 -27.45
CA GLY A 521 13.16 -8.95 -28.81
C GLY A 521 14.35 -9.92 -28.94
N ALA A 522 15.01 -10.26 -27.84
CA ALA A 522 16.15 -11.19 -27.81
C ALA A 522 15.93 -12.32 -26.80
N TYR A 523 14.69 -12.79 -26.73
CA TYR A 523 14.27 -13.91 -25.92
C TYR A 523 13.16 -14.68 -26.63
N GLU A 524 13.01 -15.94 -26.26
CA GLU A 524 11.85 -16.75 -26.60
C GLU A 524 11.30 -17.41 -25.34
N SER A 525 9.99 -17.58 -25.30
CA SER A 525 9.32 -18.32 -24.22
C SER A 525 9.78 -19.77 -24.22
N TRP A 526 9.74 -20.38 -23.04
CA TRP A 526 10.03 -21.80 -22.90
C TRP A 526 9.12 -22.66 -23.79
N SER A 527 9.70 -23.70 -24.39
CA SER A 527 9.03 -24.71 -25.18
C SER A 527 9.56 -26.11 -24.84
N GLU A 528 8.73 -27.14 -25.05
CA GLU A 528 9.10 -28.54 -24.84
C GLU A 528 10.20 -29.02 -25.80
N GLU A 529 10.37 -28.34 -26.94
CA GLU A 529 11.39 -28.67 -27.94
C GLU A 529 12.82 -28.43 -27.42
N GLY A 530 12.98 -27.58 -26.39
CA GLY A 530 14.28 -27.27 -25.79
C GLY A 530 15.22 -26.53 -26.74
N ARG A 531 14.66 -25.78 -27.69
CA ARG A 531 15.38 -24.95 -28.66
C ARG A 531 14.74 -23.57 -28.77
N ALA A 532 15.56 -22.56 -28.98
CA ALA A 532 15.13 -21.19 -29.19
C ALA A 532 15.95 -20.50 -30.28
N SER A 533 15.28 -19.72 -31.13
CA SER A 533 15.91 -18.90 -32.16
C SER A 533 16.02 -17.45 -31.68
N LEU A 534 17.20 -17.06 -31.18
CA LEU A 534 17.38 -15.76 -30.55
C LEU A 534 18.01 -14.74 -31.49
N ARG A 535 17.40 -13.55 -31.57
CA ARG A 535 18.00 -12.40 -32.25
C ARG A 535 19.14 -11.82 -31.40
N VAL A 536 20.28 -11.62 -32.05
CA VAL A 536 21.52 -11.12 -31.47
C VAL A 536 21.44 -9.60 -31.35
N PRO A 537 21.87 -9.01 -30.22
CA PRO A 537 22.01 -7.56 -30.04
C PRO A 537 22.72 -6.86 -31.20
N GLY A 538 22.29 -5.63 -31.50
CA GLY A 538 22.95 -4.76 -32.47
C GLY A 538 24.25 -4.13 -31.95
N LYS A 539 24.40 -4.02 -30.62
CA LYS A 539 25.63 -3.50 -29.99
C LYS A 539 26.69 -4.61 -29.82
N PRO A 540 27.93 -4.40 -30.29
CA PRO A 540 29.04 -5.33 -30.01
C PRO A 540 29.42 -5.35 -28.54
N GLY A 541 29.93 -6.49 -28.06
CA GLY A 541 30.41 -6.64 -26.68
C GLY A 541 30.19 -8.03 -26.11
N SER A 542 30.37 -8.16 -24.80
CA SER A 542 30.19 -9.41 -24.07
C SER A 542 28.78 -9.54 -23.50
N TYR A 543 28.13 -10.66 -23.81
CA TYR A 543 26.77 -11.01 -23.45
C TYR A 543 26.72 -12.40 -22.80
N GLU A 544 25.57 -12.76 -22.29
CA GLU A 544 25.25 -14.08 -21.74
C GLU A 544 23.92 -14.57 -22.32
N LEU A 545 23.90 -15.84 -22.75
CA LEU A 545 22.67 -16.61 -22.90
C LEU A 545 22.18 -16.98 -21.51
N ARG A 546 20.88 -16.88 -21.24
CA ARG A 546 20.29 -17.22 -19.95
C ARG A 546 19.07 -18.08 -20.13
N TYR A 547 18.95 -19.09 -19.26
CA TYR A 547 17.68 -19.72 -18.95
C TYR A 547 17.12 -19.07 -17.69
N VAL A 548 15.94 -18.46 -17.81
CA VAL A 548 15.28 -17.72 -16.72
C VAL A 548 13.96 -18.39 -16.39
N LEU A 549 13.81 -18.81 -15.14
CA LEU A 549 12.59 -19.40 -14.60
C LEU A 549 11.70 -18.33 -13.96
N GLY A 550 10.42 -18.28 -14.33
CA GLY A 550 9.40 -17.51 -13.63
C GLY A 550 8.92 -18.22 -12.37
N THR A 551 8.89 -17.51 -11.24
CA THR A 551 8.45 -18.06 -9.94
C THR A 551 7.47 -17.10 -9.25
N ALA A 552 6.83 -17.52 -8.15
CA ALA A 552 5.84 -16.68 -7.47
C ALA A 552 6.38 -15.35 -6.92
N ASP A 553 7.68 -15.32 -6.57
CA ASP A 553 8.40 -14.18 -6.01
C ASP A 553 9.47 -13.64 -7.00
N GLY A 554 9.16 -13.68 -8.30
CA GLY A 554 9.95 -13.09 -9.37
C GLY A 554 10.72 -14.11 -10.22
N SER A 555 11.71 -13.64 -10.98
CA SER A 555 12.47 -14.49 -11.92
C SER A 555 13.78 -15.00 -11.32
N ARG A 556 14.23 -16.18 -11.75
CA ARG A 556 15.49 -16.81 -11.31
C ARG A 556 16.31 -17.28 -12.51
N VAL A 557 17.57 -16.87 -12.59
CA VAL A 557 18.51 -17.38 -13.61
C VAL A 557 19.01 -18.75 -13.15
N LEU A 558 18.72 -19.80 -13.92
CA LEU A 558 19.12 -21.17 -13.58
C LEU A 558 20.34 -21.67 -14.35
N ALA A 559 20.59 -21.09 -15.52
CA ALA A 559 21.77 -21.40 -16.31
C ALA A 559 22.19 -20.16 -17.10
N SER A 560 23.50 -20.03 -17.32
CA SER A 560 24.04 -19.04 -18.24
C SER A 560 25.21 -19.61 -19.06
N ALA A 561 25.40 -19.07 -20.26
CA ALA A 561 26.53 -19.36 -21.13
C ALA A 561 27.05 -18.05 -21.77
N PRO A 562 28.37 -17.87 -21.92
CA PRO A 562 28.93 -16.65 -22.49
C PRO A 562 28.68 -16.55 -24.01
N LEU A 563 28.45 -15.31 -24.48
CA LEU A 563 28.32 -14.97 -25.89
C LEU A 563 29.11 -13.69 -26.19
N GLU A 564 30.06 -13.73 -27.13
CA GLU A 564 30.72 -12.53 -27.64
C GLU A 564 30.06 -12.06 -28.95
N VAL A 565 29.60 -10.82 -28.97
CA VAL A 565 28.94 -10.21 -30.14
C VAL A 565 29.95 -9.34 -30.89
N ALA A 566 30.26 -9.76 -32.11
CA ALA A 566 31.12 -9.02 -33.04
C ALA A 566 30.31 -7.96 -33.83
N PRO A 567 30.93 -6.84 -34.24
CA PRO A 567 30.26 -5.84 -35.05
C PRO A 567 29.83 -6.38 -36.41
N ALA A 568 28.63 -6.01 -36.83
CA ALA A 568 28.19 -6.15 -38.21
C ALA A 568 28.82 -5.03 -39.07
N ALA A 569 29.11 -5.33 -40.34
CA ALA A 569 29.66 -4.38 -41.30
C ALA A 569 28.86 -4.38 -42.58
N ALA A 570 28.69 -3.20 -43.19
CA ALA A 570 28.03 -3.01 -44.46
C ALA A 570 28.79 -1.98 -45.31
N THR A 571 28.55 -1.99 -46.61
CA THR A 571 28.99 -0.92 -47.52
C THR A 571 27.82 -0.47 -48.38
N VAL A 572 27.80 0.81 -48.76
CA VAL A 572 26.77 1.38 -49.63
C VAL A 572 27.46 2.19 -50.72
N SER A 573 27.02 1.99 -51.97
CA SER A 573 27.47 2.70 -53.15
C SER A 573 26.26 3.18 -53.96
N ALA A 574 26.25 4.46 -54.28
CA ALA A 574 25.24 5.11 -55.10
C ALA A 574 25.88 6.31 -55.83
N PRO A 575 25.31 6.78 -56.96
CA PRO A 575 25.71 8.01 -57.62
C PRO A 575 25.71 9.22 -56.66
N ASP A 576 26.65 10.15 -56.84
CA ASP A 576 26.73 11.37 -56.00
C ASP A 576 25.57 12.35 -56.25
N ARG A 577 24.92 12.24 -57.41
CA ARG A 577 23.81 13.09 -57.85
C ARG A 577 22.72 12.26 -58.51
N VAL A 578 21.47 12.62 -58.29
CA VAL A 578 20.31 11.98 -58.91
C VAL A 578 19.20 13.00 -59.16
N ARG A 579 18.42 12.78 -60.22
CA ARG A 579 17.29 13.64 -60.58
C ARG A 579 16.10 13.38 -59.64
N ARG A 580 15.49 14.43 -59.12
CA ARG A 580 14.24 14.37 -58.34
C ARG A 580 13.11 13.63 -59.08
N GLY A 581 12.27 12.90 -58.34
CA GLY A 581 11.14 12.12 -58.89
C GLY A 581 11.54 10.92 -59.76
N GLY A 582 12.84 10.61 -59.87
CA GLY A 582 13.36 9.44 -60.57
C GLY A 582 13.59 8.24 -59.65
N THR A 583 14.42 7.30 -60.10
CA THR A 583 14.87 6.16 -59.29
C THR A 583 16.38 6.18 -59.09
N LEU A 584 16.83 5.63 -57.97
CA LEU A 584 18.23 5.53 -57.56
C LEU A 584 18.58 4.05 -57.37
N ALA A 585 19.50 3.54 -58.18
CA ALA A 585 20.10 2.23 -57.96
C ALA A 585 21.18 2.32 -56.88
N VAL A 586 21.06 1.49 -55.84
CA VAL A 586 21.97 1.43 -54.70
C VAL A 586 22.58 0.03 -54.62
N ALA A 587 23.90 -0.06 -54.79
CA ALA A 587 24.63 -1.29 -54.52
C ALA A 587 25.11 -1.32 -53.07
N PHE A 588 25.01 -2.47 -52.40
CA PHE A 588 25.42 -2.61 -51.01
C PHE A 588 25.94 -4.02 -50.68
N THR A 589 26.83 -4.07 -49.69
CA THR A 589 27.19 -5.30 -48.96
C THR A 589 26.70 -5.18 -47.53
N GLY A 590 26.52 -6.29 -46.83
CA GLY A 590 26.05 -6.25 -45.46
C GLY A 590 25.49 -7.59 -45.00
N PRO A 591 25.05 -7.65 -43.74
CA PRO A 591 24.50 -8.87 -43.14
C PRO A 591 23.22 -9.40 -43.83
N LYS A 592 22.37 -8.50 -44.34
CA LYS A 592 21.07 -8.78 -44.96
C LYS A 592 20.18 -9.66 -44.06
N TRP A 593 20.18 -9.37 -42.76
CA TRP A 593 19.32 -10.05 -41.80
C TRP A 593 17.85 -9.71 -42.06
N GLU A 594 16.96 -10.51 -41.47
CA GLU A 594 15.53 -10.27 -41.56
C GLU A 594 15.20 -8.86 -41.07
N ARG A 595 14.44 -8.09 -41.88
CA ARG A 595 14.09 -6.67 -41.67
C ARG A 595 15.23 -5.66 -41.79
N ASP A 596 16.44 -6.05 -42.18
CA ASP A 596 17.43 -5.08 -42.63
C ASP A 596 16.93 -4.36 -43.88
N PHE A 597 17.26 -3.08 -44.05
CA PHE A 597 16.82 -2.31 -45.20
C PHE A 597 17.81 -1.24 -45.62
N VAL A 598 17.65 -0.79 -46.85
CA VAL A 598 18.37 0.35 -47.40
C VAL A 598 17.38 1.47 -47.64
N THR A 599 17.68 2.67 -47.16
CA THR A 599 16.78 3.83 -47.25
C THR A 599 17.48 5.07 -47.78
N LEU A 600 16.75 5.92 -48.50
CA LEU A 600 17.16 7.27 -48.88
C LEU A 600 16.43 8.28 -47.99
N VAL A 601 17.19 9.07 -47.23
CA VAL A 601 16.65 10.02 -46.26
C VAL A 601 17.38 11.36 -46.39
N ARG A 602 16.71 12.46 -46.03
CA ARG A 602 17.30 13.79 -46.05
C ARG A 602 18.50 13.85 -45.10
N ALA A 603 19.59 14.51 -45.52
CA ALA A 603 20.81 14.59 -44.72
C ALA A 603 20.54 15.30 -43.38
N GLY A 604 21.18 14.81 -42.31
CA GLY A 604 21.05 15.37 -40.96
C GLY A 604 19.83 14.89 -40.16
N ARG A 605 19.02 13.98 -40.71
CA ARG A 605 17.95 13.29 -39.98
C ARG A 605 18.52 12.30 -38.96
N SER A 606 17.74 11.98 -37.92
CA SER A 606 18.15 11.01 -36.89
C SER A 606 18.31 9.61 -37.47
N ASP A 607 19.10 8.75 -36.84
CA ASP A 607 19.41 7.40 -37.38
C ASP A 607 18.18 6.49 -37.51
N GLY A 608 17.12 6.74 -36.72
CA GLY A 608 15.84 6.03 -36.82
C GLY A 608 14.86 6.62 -37.85
N ASP A 609 15.21 7.71 -38.54
CA ASP A 609 14.39 8.25 -39.62
C ASP A 609 14.60 7.44 -40.91
N SER A 610 13.51 6.99 -41.52
CA SER A 610 13.48 6.34 -42.82
C SER A 610 12.68 7.15 -43.84
N GLY A 611 13.19 7.26 -45.06
CA GLY A 611 12.44 7.75 -46.23
C GLY A 611 11.97 6.58 -47.09
N THR A 612 12.09 6.70 -48.42
CA THR A 612 11.89 5.55 -49.30
C THR A 612 12.88 4.44 -48.93
N TYR A 613 12.41 3.21 -48.81
CA TYR A 613 13.26 2.07 -48.48
C TYR A 613 12.92 0.81 -49.28
N ARG A 614 13.87 -0.12 -49.30
CA ARG A 614 13.73 -1.49 -49.77
C ARG A 614 14.42 -2.43 -48.79
N GLU A 615 13.85 -3.60 -48.56
CA GLU A 615 14.46 -4.60 -47.69
C GLU A 615 15.77 -5.11 -48.30
N ALA A 616 16.80 -5.26 -47.48
CA ALA A 616 18.12 -5.67 -47.93
C ALA A 616 18.12 -7.12 -48.48
N GLY A 617 17.14 -7.93 -48.06
CA GLY A 617 16.91 -9.30 -48.52
C GLY A 617 16.42 -9.39 -49.97
N GLU A 618 15.83 -8.33 -50.54
CA GLU A 618 15.35 -8.30 -51.93
C GLU A 618 16.48 -8.34 -52.97
N GLY A 619 17.71 -8.03 -52.55
CA GLY A 619 18.90 -8.10 -53.38
C GLY A 619 19.64 -6.78 -53.52
N SER A 620 20.86 -6.87 -54.05
CA SER A 620 21.69 -5.71 -54.38
C SER A 620 22.07 -5.78 -55.87
N PRO A 621 21.89 -4.71 -56.66
CA PRO A 621 21.45 -3.38 -56.22
C PRO A 621 19.94 -3.29 -55.93
N ALA A 622 19.55 -2.44 -54.98
CA ALA A 622 18.16 -2.08 -54.72
C ALA A 622 17.79 -0.78 -55.45
N THR A 623 16.54 -0.66 -55.88
CA THR A 623 16.02 0.54 -56.56
C THR A 623 15.13 1.33 -55.61
N LEU A 624 15.55 2.55 -55.26
CA LEU A 624 14.83 3.47 -54.39
C LEU A 624 14.18 4.60 -55.20
N ASP A 625 12.97 4.98 -54.83
CA ASP A 625 12.28 6.15 -55.40
C ASP A 625 12.86 7.44 -54.80
N VAL A 626 13.23 8.37 -55.67
CA VAL A 626 13.88 9.64 -55.30
C VAL A 626 12.80 10.69 -55.03
N PRO A 627 12.83 11.39 -53.89
CA PRO A 627 11.87 12.45 -53.58
C PRO A 627 11.85 13.58 -54.62
N ASP A 628 10.72 14.30 -54.71
CA ASP A 628 10.57 15.49 -55.56
C ASP A 628 11.28 16.73 -54.98
N GLU A 629 11.57 16.73 -53.68
CA GLU A 629 12.28 17.80 -53.00
C GLU A 629 13.78 17.75 -53.32
N PRO A 630 14.37 18.81 -53.92
CA PRO A 630 15.82 18.88 -54.13
C PRO A 630 16.54 19.12 -52.80
N GLY A 631 17.78 18.64 -52.68
CA GLY A 631 18.58 18.87 -51.49
C GLY A 631 19.68 17.84 -51.24
N ALA A 632 20.26 17.92 -50.04
CA ALA A 632 21.23 16.94 -49.56
C ALA A 632 20.48 15.75 -48.91
N TYR A 633 20.77 14.56 -49.41
CA TYR A 633 20.25 13.29 -48.92
C TYR A 633 21.42 12.35 -48.60
N GLU A 634 21.10 11.26 -47.93
CA GLU A 634 22.01 10.14 -47.76
C GLU A 634 21.27 8.82 -47.89
N VAL A 635 21.95 7.86 -48.48
CA VAL A 635 21.56 6.47 -48.50
C VAL A 635 22.16 5.79 -47.28
N ARG A 636 21.34 5.05 -46.54
CA ARG A 636 21.73 4.32 -45.34
C ARG A 636 21.48 2.84 -45.53
N TYR A 637 22.44 2.00 -45.15
CA TYR A 637 22.16 0.61 -44.81
C TYR A 637 21.82 0.56 -43.33
N VAL A 638 20.63 0.06 -43.00
CA VAL A 638 20.10 -0.01 -41.64
C VAL A 638 19.91 -1.46 -41.26
N MET A 639 20.59 -1.87 -40.19
CA MET A 639 20.38 -3.14 -39.53
C MET A 639 19.23 -3.02 -38.53
N ASP A 640 18.26 -3.93 -38.59
CA ASP A 640 17.23 -4.04 -37.56
C ASP A 640 17.76 -4.97 -36.46
N ALA A 641 17.83 -4.50 -35.22
CA ALA A 641 18.26 -5.30 -34.07
C ALA A 641 17.20 -5.24 -32.94
N PRO A 642 17.26 -6.16 -31.96
CA PRO A 642 16.28 -6.20 -30.85
C PRO A 642 16.12 -4.88 -30.10
N GLU A 643 17.22 -4.16 -29.87
CA GLU A 643 17.22 -2.87 -29.19
C GLU A 643 16.90 -1.66 -30.08
N GLY A 644 16.67 -1.89 -31.39
CA GLY A 644 16.34 -0.86 -32.36
C GLY A 644 17.21 -0.89 -33.63
N GLN A 645 16.97 0.07 -34.50
CA GLN A 645 17.66 0.21 -35.78
C GLN A 645 19.07 0.79 -35.60
N VAL A 646 20.05 0.23 -36.34
CA VAL A 646 21.46 0.63 -36.31
C VAL A 646 21.95 0.90 -37.73
N VAL A 647 22.43 2.11 -38.01
CA VAL A 647 23.00 2.46 -39.32
C VAL A 647 24.42 1.91 -39.44
N LEU A 648 24.64 0.96 -40.36
CA LEU A 648 25.95 0.34 -40.57
C LEU A 648 26.81 1.06 -41.62
N ALA A 649 26.17 1.70 -42.61
CA ALA A 649 26.87 2.42 -43.67
C ALA A 649 26.04 3.59 -44.19
N ARG A 650 26.72 4.66 -44.62
CA ARG A 650 26.12 5.88 -45.18
C ARG A 650 26.80 6.27 -46.49
N LYS A 651 26.03 6.82 -47.43
CA LYS A 651 26.53 7.42 -48.67
C LYS A 651 25.74 8.70 -48.96
N ALA A 652 26.44 9.85 -49.02
CA ALA A 652 25.82 11.12 -49.39
C ALA A 652 25.38 11.11 -50.86
N VAL A 653 24.21 11.68 -51.14
CA VAL A 653 23.61 11.83 -52.48
C VAL A 653 22.94 13.19 -52.56
N ARG A 654 23.15 13.93 -53.65
CA ARG A 654 22.47 15.19 -53.92
C ARG A 654 21.30 14.96 -54.87
N VAL A 655 20.11 15.38 -54.46
CA VAL A 655 18.91 15.39 -55.32
C VAL A 655 18.83 16.76 -56.00
N ASP A 656 18.94 16.76 -57.33
CA ASP A 656 18.94 17.97 -58.17
C ASP A 656 17.54 18.25 -58.79
#